data_AF-V2XXU9-F1
#
_entry.id   AF-V2XXU9-F1
#
_cell.length_a   1.000
_cell.length_b   1.000
_cell.length_c   1.000
_cell.angle_alpha   90.00
_cell.angle_beta   90.00
_cell.angle_gamma   90.00
#
_symmetry.space_group_name_H-M   'P 1'
#
loop_
_entity.id
_entity.type
_entity.pdbx_description
1 polymer ?
#
loop_
_entity_poly.entity_id
_entity_poly.type
_entity_poly.pdbx_seq_one_letter_code
_entity_poly.pdbx_strand_id
1 'polypeptide(L)'
;MAPGAPLEFVTDTFEVTTCTGETKLLSKLELWDLFNLKSSTILDIPGRLCSQYGLSPTRLDDVMKEYIIQTVSRGPVDAAWNIDQPPQVLVAATKHYSWPKATAVSGIGSLNAVNVPVDIEARLDPGALRAILEDNFQNKRPVYCVVAVMGTTEEGAVDPLGEILRIRSEYEERGMTFHVHADAAWGGYFASMIRPAPKGAPAPRGKPSGYVPHVALRQSTADELRNLAMADSITIDPHKAGYVPYPAGGLCYRDGRIRYLLSYTAPYLHQGSTDSIGTYGIEGSKPGASASAAWMNHEVVGLHQNGLGTLLGEASFTCRRFASHWVSMSTDKTNHIVKCLNLLPSEKESNPDPAKIEEEKQYIRDHIIGKSNADIAADEQAMLLLNQLGSDLNINAFTCNFRYSDGRVNEDIEEANYLNRRIFERLSVTDPDEDPRDTSFYLTSTVFAQNDYGKCVSNFKERLGLKGDQDLFVLRNVVMSPFSTDGDFIQNLADIFTKVLEEEIENVRKRNEQLQDTHTFFVMGNDKIYLDYLPTFHKAAGRYQFLASADLPSEVMAKYKEARQSNPTVPILLRNVNPSALMDMVDQKQFDAIISYDGGKNFTNESFVVNNIERLKQRSLNNSAQNSDYPATYSPFYLFGSSKEPHIDHMLLVHPNAQFAASGVQLDLNPPLGEDKYKSGVILFLENVREALMQPFPAQTDLGPNFFFQSGKQFNVSVYEDIFVNDGDKPIDLGMLEGKAIASGTLTLPDYLYVDTEKLNEENLVEPVPFRYSGQLMRLETKDGWASKVDSRLGTTAAVGASAGES
;
A
#
# COMPACT_ATOMS: atom_id res chain seq x y z
N MET A 1 -33.55 3.20 -35.92
CA MET A 1 -33.49 2.52 -37.24
C MET A 1 -34.22 1.17 -37.24
N ALA A 2 -34.66 0.63 -36.10
CA ALA A 2 -35.54 -0.54 -36.09
C ALA A 2 -36.88 -0.25 -36.80
N PRO A 3 -37.59 -1.27 -37.31
CA PRO A 3 -38.93 -1.11 -37.87
C PRO A 3 -39.88 -0.37 -36.92
N GLY A 4 -40.59 0.64 -37.42
CA GLY A 4 -41.49 1.51 -36.65
C GLY A 4 -40.80 2.61 -35.83
N ALA A 5 -39.46 2.67 -35.79
CA ALA A 5 -38.75 3.72 -35.07
C ALA A 5 -38.61 5.01 -35.91
N PRO A 6 -38.45 6.20 -35.30
CA PRO A 6 -38.41 7.48 -36.04
C PRO A 6 -37.32 7.61 -37.11
N LEU A 7 -36.24 6.82 -37.01
CA LEU A 7 -35.14 6.78 -37.98
C LEU A 7 -35.18 5.53 -38.89
N GLU A 8 -36.33 4.87 -39.07
CA GLU A 8 -36.45 3.71 -39.97
C GLU A 8 -36.14 4.06 -41.43
N PHE A 9 -36.44 5.29 -41.87
CA PHE A 9 -36.28 5.70 -43.27
C PHE A 9 -34.83 5.74 -43.78
N VAL A 10 -33.83 5.66 -42.90
CA VAL A 10 -32.39 5.61 -43.26
C VAL A 10 -31.78 4.21 -43.14
N THR A 11 -32.57 3.21 -42.70
CA THR A 11 -32.09 1.87 -42.34
C THR A 11 -31.39 1.14 -43.48
N ASP A 12 -31.84 1.34 -44.71
CA ASP A 12 -31.34 0.63 -45.90
C ASP A 12 -30.25 1.41 -46.66
N THR A 13 -29.85 2.59 -46.17
CA THR A 13 -28.88 3.47 -46.83
C THR A 13 -27.79 4.01 -45.91
N PHE A 14 -27.98 4.00 -44.60
CA PHE A 14 -26.99 4.55 -43.66
C PHE A 14 -25.87 3.54 -43.36
N GLU A 15 -24.74 3.71 -44.03
CA GLU A 15 -23.55 2.87 -43.85
C GLU A 15 -22.58 3.42 -42.80
N VAL A 16 -21.83 2.56 -42.14
CA VAL A 16 -20.72 2.90 -41.24
C VAL A 16 -19.51 2.05 -41.58
N THR A 17 -18.32 2.54 -41.22
CA THR A 17 -17.07 1.80 -41.37
C THR A 17 -16.76 1.08 -40.06
N THR A 18 -16.68 -0.25 -40.10
CA THR A 18 -16.26 -1.10 -38.97
C THR A 18 -14.81 -0.81 -38.57
N CYS A 19 -14.36 -1.30 -37.42
CA CYS A 19 -12.95 -1.12 -37.02
C CYS A 19 -11.95 -1.80 -37.97
N THR A 20 -12.36 -2.87 -38.67
CA THR A 20 -11.58 -3.54 -39.71
C THR A 20 -11.52 -2.77 -41.04
N GLY A 21 -12.25 -1.65 -41.16
CA GLY A 21 -12.30 -0.83 -42.37
C GLY A 21 -13.38 -1.24 -43.39
N GLU A 22 -14.23 -2.21 -43.07
CA GLU A 22 -15.33 -2.63 -43.94
C GLU A 22 -16.50 -1.64 -43.85
N THR A 23 -17.11 -1.29 -44.98
CA THR A 23 -18.32 -0.45 -45.00
C THR A 23 -19.55 -1.33 -45.04
N LYS A 24 -20.44 -1.16 -44.05
CA LYS A 24 -21.68 -1.93 -43.89
C LYS A 24 -22.83 -1.02 -43.51
N LEU A 25 -24.06 -1.41 -43.85
CA LEU A 25 -25.26 -0.79 -43.28
C LEU A 25 -25.24 -0.92 -41.75
N LEU A 26 -25.47 0.18 -41.03
CA LEU A 26 -25.52 0.18 -39.56
C LEU A 26 -26.58 -0.81 -39.02
N SER A 27 -27.67 -0.98 -39.77
CA SER A 27 -28.76 -1.92 -39.47
C SER A 27 -28.41 -3.40 -39.67
N LYS A 28 -27.27 -3.69 -40.31
CA LYS A 28 -26.77 -5.04 -40.58
C LYS A 28 -25.55 -5.42 -39.76
N LEU A 29 -25.11 -4.55 -38.84
CA LEU A 29 -24.05 -4.85 -37.91
C LEU A 29 -24.55 -5.78 -36.81
N GLU A 30 -23.74 -6.78 -36.48
CA GLU A 30 -23.96 -7.62 -35.32
C GLU A 30 -23.61 -6.84 -34.03
N LEU A 31 -24.10 -7.30 -32.88
CA LEU A 31 -23.84 -6.64 -31.59
C LEU A 31 -22.33 -6.46 -31.32
N TRP A 32 -21.50 -7.44 -31.70
CA TRP A 32 -20.05 -7.34 -31.57
C TRP A 32 -19.45 -6.23 -32.44
N ASP A 33 -19.94 -6.05 -33.67
CA ASP A 33 -19.47 -4.98 -34.56
C ASP A 33 -19.87 -3.60 -34.00
N LEU A 34 -21.08 -3.48 -33.44
CA LEU A 34 -21.59 -2.25 -32.83
C LEU A 34 -20.75 -1.81 -31.63
N PHE A 35 -20.36 -2.76 -30.77
CA PHE A 35 -19.47 -2.50 -29.64
C PHE A 35 -18.06 -2.07 -30.06
N ASN A 36 -17.64 -2.46 -31.26
CA ASN A 36 -16.28 -2.27 -31.74
C ASN A 36 -16.20 -1.28 -32.92
N LEU A 37 -17.12 -0.32 -33.01
CA LEU A 37 -16.94 0.83 -33.89
C LEU A 37 -15.86 1.76 -33.31
N LYS A 38 -14.97 2.28 -34.17
CA LYS A 38 -13.97 3.27 -33.74
C LYS A 38 -14.67 4.53 -33.24
N SER A 39 -14.08 5.20 -32.23
CA SER A 39 -14.62 6.44 -31.67
C SER A 39 -14.91 7.50 -32.74
N SER A 40 -14.04 7.65 -33.74
CA SER A 40 -14.27 8.57 -34.87
C SER A 40 -15.53 8.22 -35.67
N THR A 41 -15.75 6.94 -35.95
CA THR A 41 -16.96 6.47 -36.66
C THR A 41 -18.21 6.83 -35.86
N ILE A 42 -18.20 6.58 -34.54
CA ILE A 42 -19.34 6.88 -33.66
C ILE A 42 -19.63 8.39 -33.64
N LEU A 43 -18.59 9.21 -33.48
CA LEU A 43 -18.72 10.67 -33.38
C LEU A 43 -19.13 11.33 -34.71
N ASP A 44 -18.92 10.66 -35.85
CA ASP A 44 -19.35 11.14 -37.16
C ASP A 44 -20.84 10.89 -37.44
N ILE A 45 -21.48 9.93 -36.75
CA ILE A 45 -22.88 9.53 -37.03
C ILE A 45 -23.86 10.71 -37.02
N PRO A 46 -23.90 11.58 -35.98
CA PRO A 46 -24.85 12.69 -35.96
C PRO A 46 -24.68 13.66 -37.13
N GLY A 47 -23.43 14.05 -37.43
CA GLY A 47 -23.12 14.98 -38.52
C GLY A 47 -23.44 14.39 -39.90
N ARG A 48 -23.20 13.09 -40.08
CA ARG A 48 -23.55 12.36 -41.30
C ARG A 48 -25.07 12.23 -41.48
N LEU A 49 -25.81 11.92 -40.42
CA LEU A 49 -27.27 11.90 -40.47
C LEU A 49 -27.83 13.27 -40.87
N CYS A 50 -27.28 14.36 -40.33
CA CYS A 50 -27.71 15.72 -40.68
C CYS A 50 -27.38 16.07 -42.14
N SER A 51 -26.14 15.84 -42.56
CA SER A 51 -25.67 16.22 -43.90
C SER A 51 -26.22 15.36 -45.03
N GLN A 52 -26.37 14.05 -44.82
CA GLN A 52 -26.78 13.11 -45.87
C GLN A 52 -28.31 13.00 -45.98
N TYR A 53 -29.05 13.22 -44.88
CA TYR A 53 -30.51 12.97 -44.83
C TYR A 53 -31.33 14.20 -44.41
N GLY A 54 -30.70 15.36 -44.19
CA GLY A 54 -31.40 16.59 -43.84
C GLY A 54 -32.01 16.61 -42.44
N LEU A 55 -31.60 15.71 -41.55
CA LEU A 55 -31.99 15.74 -40.14
C LEU A 55 -31.44 17.02 -39.48
N SER A 56 -32.27 17.72 -38.72
CA SER A 56 -31.76 18.79 -37.85
C SER A 56 -31.16 18.18 -36.58
N PRO A 57 -30.11 18.79 -35.99
CA PRO A 57 -29.54 18.34 -34.72
C PRO A 57 -30.60 18.28 -33.61
N THR A 58 -31.45 19.30 -33.50
CA THR A 58 -32.55 19.34 -32.52
C THR A 58 -33.47 18.15 -32.64
N ARG A 59 -33.87 17.79 -33.88
CA ARG A 59 -34.74 16.62 -34.08
C ARG A 59 -34.02 15.32 -33.77
N LEU A 60 -32.73 15.22 -34.09
CA LEU A 60 -31.94 14.04 -33.77
C LEU A 60 -31.84 13.85 -32.24
N ASP A 61 -31.58 14.92 -31.48
CA ASP A 61 -31.54 14.88 -30.01
C ASP A 61 -32.87 14.43 -29.42
N ASP A 62 -33.98 15.00 -29.88
CA ASP A 62 -35.31 14.63 -29.39
C ASP A 62 -35.65 13.16 -29.64
N VAL A 63 -35.21 12.60 -30.77
CA VAL A 63 -35.38 11.17 -31.05
C VAL A 63 -34.44 10.32 -30.19
N MET A 64 -33.16 10.70 -30.07
CA MET A 64 -32.15 9.88 -29.39
C MET A 64 -32.35 9.82 -27.87
N LYS A 65 -32.98 10.82 -27.25
CA LYS A 65 -33.28 10.84 -25.81
C LYS A 65 -33.98 9.58 -25.31
N GLU A 66 -34.83 8.94 -26.13
CA GLU A 66 -35.55 7.73 -25.74
C GLU A 66 -34.70 6.44 -25.78
N TYR A 67 -33.50 6.50 -26.38
CA TYR A 67 -32.67 5.31 -26.65
C TYR A 67 -31.28 5.33 -26.00
N ILE A 68 -30.75 6.50 -25.66
CA ILE A 68 -29.39 6.62 -25.09
C ILE A 68 -29.34 6.24 -23.60
N ILE A 69 -28.22 5.65 -23.19
CA ILE A 69 -28.01 5.16 -21.81
C ILE A 69 -28.09 6.27 -20.75
N GLN A 70 -27.88 7.54 -21.12
CA GLN A 70 -28.06 8.67 -20.21
C GLN A 70 -29.52 8.77 -19.70
N THR A 71 -30.50 8.41 -20.53
CA THR A 71 -31.93 8.45 -20.18
C THR A 71 -32.44 7.12 -19.65
N VAL A 72 -32.18 6.03 -20.36
CA VAL A 72 -32.79 4.72 -20.04
C VAL A 72 -31.96 3.89 -19.05
N SER A 73 -30.75 4.35 -18.71
CA SER A 73 -29.71 3.57 -18.00
C SER A 73 -29.24 2.34 -18.78
N ARG A 74 -28.12 1.76 -18.35
CA ARG A 74 -27.50 0.62 -19.03
C ARG A 74 -28.31 -0.68 -18.89
N GLY A 75 -28.89 -0.96 -17.72
CA GLY A 75 -29.56 -2.23 -17.44
C GLY A 75 -30.66 -2.62 -18.44
N PRO A 76 -31.61 -1.72 -18.75
CA PRO A 76 -32.64 -1.99 -19.76
C PRO A 76 -32.08 -2.23 -21.18
N VAL A 77 -31.00 -1.53 -21.55
CA VAL A 77 -30.32 -1.74 -22.83
C VAL A 77 -29.66 -3.11 -22.87
N ASP A 78 -28.95 -3.47 -21.79
CA ASP A 78 -28.29 -4.77 -21.67
C ASP A 78 -29.31 -5.92 -21.76
N ALA A 79 -30.46 -5.80 -21.08
CA ALA A 79 -31.54 -6.78 -21.18
C ALA A 79 -32.16 -6.84 -22.58
N ALA A 80 -32.39 -5.70 -23.24
CA ALA A 80 -32.99 -5.66 -24.57
C ALA A 80 -32.10 -6.28 -25.66
N TRP A 81 -30.78 -6.22 -25.48
CA TRP A 81 -29.78 -6.74 -26.41
C TRP A 81 -29.13 -8.06 -25.96
N ASN A 82 -29.60 -8.67 -24.87
CA ASN A 82 -29.03 -9.88 -24.26
C ASN A 82 -27.52 -9.77 -24.00
N ILE A 83 -27.09 -8.66 -23.39
CA ILE A 83 -25.70 -8.41 -23.01
C ILE A 83 -25.46 -8.98 -21.61
N ASP A 84 -24.97 -10.23 -21.56
CA ASP A 84 -24.72 -10.92 -20.29
C ASP A 84 -23.32 -10.60 -19.71
N GLN A 85 -22.40 -10.11 -20.54
CA GLN A 85 -21.05 -9.73 -20.13
C GLN A 85 -20.85 -8.22 -20.27
N PRO A 86 -20.81 -7.48 -19.15
CA PRO A 86 -20.60 -6.04 -19.21
C PRO A 86 -19.19 -5.71 -19.74
N PRO A 87 -19.06 -4.66 -20.57
CA PRO A 87 -17.76 -4.20 -21.04
C PRO A 87 -16.87 -3.74 -19.89
N GLN A 88 -15.56 -3.88 -20.10
CA GLN A 88 -14.56 -3.63 -19.07
C GLN A 88 -13.77 -2.34 -19.30
N VAL A 89 -13.21 -1.81 -18.22
CA VAL A 89 -12.11 -0.85 -18.24
C VAL A 89 -10.86 -1.59 -17.78
N LEU A 90 -9.82 -1.63 -18.61
CA LEU A 90 -8.56 -2.28 -18.30
C LEU A 90 -7.54 -1.22 -17.89
N VAL A 91 -6.85 -1.44 -16.77
CA VAL A 91 -5.91 -0.47 -16.20
C VAL A 91 -4.91 -1.20 -15.32
N ALA A 92 -3.67 -0.70 -15.22
CA ALA A 92 -2.64 -1.28 -14.36
C ALA A 92 -3.16 -1.57 -12.95
N ALA A 93 -2.71 -2.67 -12.33
CA ALA A 93 -3.14 -3.07 -10.99
C ALA A 93 -2.91 -1.94 -9.97
N THR A 94 -1.78 -1.22 -10.11
CA THR A 94 -1.30 -0.09 -9.31
C THR A 94 -1.97 1.26 -9.62
N LYS A 95 -3.12 1.25 -10.31
CA LYS A 95 -3.92 2.45 -10.62
C LYS A 95 -4.29 3.27 -9.39
N HIS A 96 -4.53 4.55 -9.62
CA HIS A 96 -5.17 5.40 -8.62
C HIS A 96 -6.60 4.93 -8.31
N TYR A 97 -7.01 5.03 -7.05
CA TYR A 97 -8.32 4.57 -6.56
C TYR A 97 -9.52 5.22 -7.27
N SER A 98 -9.31 6.31 -8.03
CA SER A 98 -10.36 6.94 -8.84
C SER A 98 -10.94 6.02 -9.90
N TRP A 99 -10.19 5.04 -10.41
CA TRP A 99 -10.65 4.14 -11.48
C TRP A 99 -11.76 3.16 -11.04
N PRO A 100 -11.58 2.33 -9.99
CA PRO A 100 -12.68 1.50 -9.49
C PRO A 100 -13.84 2.34 -8.93
N LYS A 101 -13.55 3.53 -8.39
CA LYS A 101 -14.60 4.48 -7.97
C LYS A 101 -15.38 5.02 -9.17
N ALA A 102 -14.73 5.35 -10.28
CA ALA A 102 -15.38 5.88 -11.48
C ALA A 102 -16.30 4.83 -12.13
N THR A 103 -15.87 3.56 -12.18
CA THR A 103 -16.74 2.48 -12.67
C THR A 103 -17.91 2.22 -11.71
N ALA A 104 -17.73 2.33 -10.40
CA ALA A 104 -18.83 2.25 -9.43
C ALA A 104 -19.84 3.41 -9.62
N VAL A 105 -19.37 4.65 -9.69
CA VAL A 105 -20.23 5.85 -9.84
C VAL A 105 -20.99 5.85 -11.17
N SER A 106 -20.37 5.37 -12.25
CA SER A 106 -21.01 5.29 -13.57
C SER A 106 -21.97 4.10 -13.74
N GLY A 107 -22.13 3.25 -12.72
CA GLY A 107 -22.99 2.07 -12.78
C GLY A 107 -22.40 0.89 -13.59
N ILE A 108 -21.11 0.94 -13.93
CA ILE A 108 -20.36 -0.16 -14.56
C ILE A 108 -19.99 -1.22 -13.50
N GLY A 109 -19.75 -0.80 -12.26
CA GLY A 109 -19.32 -1.66 -11.14
C GLY A 109 -17.80 -1.84 -11.07
N SER A 110 -17.25 -1.84 -9.86
CA SER A 110 -15.80 -1.91 -9.63
C SER A 110 -15.16 -3.21 -10.14
N LEU A 111 -15.89 -4.32 -10.16
CA LEU A 111 -15.43 -5.60 -10.72
C LEU A 111 -15.12 -5.54 -12.22
N ASN A 112 -15.61 -4.51 -12.92
CA ASN A 112 -15.34 -4.28 -14.34
C ASN A 112 -14.22 -3.25 -14.57
N ALA A 113 -13.60 -2.72 -13.51
CA ALA A 113 -12.28 -2.08 -13.57
C ALA A 113 -11.22 -3.16 -13.34
N VAL A 114 -10.80 -3.81 -14.42
CA VAL A 114 -9.93 -4.99 -14.35
C VAL A 114 -8.48 -4.58 -14.25
N ASN A 115 -7.80 -5.17 -13.27
CA ASN A 115 -6.38 -5.00 -13.03
C ASN A 115 -5.56 -5.73 -14.11
N VAL A 116 -4.70 -4.99 -14.79
CA VAL A 116 -3.63 -5.55 -15.61
C VAL A 116 -2.37 -5.63 -14.75
N PRO A 117 -1.72 -6.80 -14.62
CA PRO A 117 -0.44 -6.92 -13.92
C PRO A 117 0.62 -5.91 -14.36
N VAL A 118 1.54 -5.60 -13.45
CA VAL A 118 2.68 -4.72 -13.71
C VAL A 118 4.00 -5.50 -13.83
N ASP A 119 4.97 -4.92 -14.53
CA ASP A 119 6.35 -5.40 -14.60
C ASP A 119 7.13 -5.07 -13.32
N ILE A 120 8.41 -5.43 -13.28
CA ILE A 120 9.27 -5.23 -12.11
C ILE A 120 9.63 -3.76 -11.81
N GLU A 121 9.32 -2.83 -12.72
CA GLU A 121 9.46 -1.39 -12.53
C GLU A 121 8.09 -0.70 -12.34
N ALA A 122 7.05 -1.47 -11.98
CA ALA A 122 5.68 -1.05 -11.72
C ALA A 122 4.94 -0.42 -12.93
N ARG A 123 5.36 -0.73 -14.17
CA ARG A 123 4.66 -0.33 -15.39
C ARG A 123 3.68 -1.41 -15.83
N LEU A 124 2.57 -1.05 -16.48
CA LEU A 124 1.63 -2.00 -17.08
C LEU A 124 2.37 -3.01 -17.97
N ASP A 125 2.17 -4.31 -17.74
CA ASP A 125 2.75 -5.39 -18.54
C ASP A 125 1.96 -5.58 -19.86
N PRO A 126 2.54 -5.26 -21.04
CA PRO A 126 1.87 -5.43 -22.32
C PRO A 126 1.50 -6.89 -22.64
N GLY A 127 2.28 -7.86 -22.15
CA GLY A 127 2.01 -9.28 -22.32
C GLY A 127 0.75 -9.69 -21.57
N ALA A 128 0.59 -9.23 -20.33
CA ALA A 128 -0.60 -9.48 -19.54
C ALA A 128 -1.84 -8.77 -20.11
N LEU A 129 -1.68 -7.53 -20.59
CA LEU A 129 -2.76 -6.83 -21.31
C LEU A 129 -3.22 -7.61 -22.54
N ARG A 130 -2.29 -8.12 -23.34
CA ARG A 130 -2.60 -8.93 -24.53
C ARG A 130 -3.39 -10.18 -24.16
N ALA A 131 -3.02 -10.87 -23.08
CA ALA A 131 -3.72 -12.06 -22.62
C ALA A 131 -5.18 -11.76 -22.23
N ILE A 132 -5.43 -10.67 -21.49
CA ILE A 132 -6.78 -10.24 -21.10
C ILE A 132 -7.60 -9.83 -22.33
N LEU A 133 -7.01 -9.05 -23.24
CA LEU A 133 -7.68 -8.65 -24.48
C LEU A 133 -8.00 -9.86 -25.38
N GLU A 134 -7.13 -10.87 -25.40
CA GLU A 134 -7.37 -12.08 -26.20
C GLU A 134 -8.55 -12.87 -25.63
N ASP A 135 -8.60 -13.04 -24.30
CA ASP A 135 -9.74 -13.67 -23.62
C ASP A 135 -11.05 -12.91 -23.91
N ASN A 136 -11.02 -11.58 -23.78
CA ASN A 136 -12.16 -10.73 -24.12
C ASN A 136 -12.60 -10.88 -25.58
N PHE A 137 -11.64 -10.92 -26.52
CA PHE A 137 -11.92 -11.12 -27.94
C PHE A 137 -12.59 -12.46 -28.22
N GLN A 138 -12.04 -13.56 -27.68
CA GLN A 138 -12.57 -14.91 -27.89
C GLN A 138 -13.96 -15.09 -27.26
N ASN A 139 -14.19 -14.48 -26.10
CA ASN A 139 -15.47 -14.55 -25.38
C ASN A 139 -16.47 -13.45 -25.79
N LYS A 140 -16.14 -12.61 -26.77
CA LYS A 140 -16.95 -11.47 -27.22
C LYS A 140 -17.35 -10.52 -26.08
N ARG A 141 -16.43 -10.28 -25.14
CA ARG A 141 -16.59 -9.28 -24.07
C ARG A 141 -16.00 -7.93 -24.51
N PRO A 142 -16.79 -6.87 -24.65
CA PRO A 142 -16.27 -5.59 -25.14
C PRO A 142 -15.37 -4.89 -24.12
N VAL A 143 -14.56 -3.95 -24.58
CA VAL A 143 -13.70 -3.11 -23.72
C VAL A 143 -14.04 -1.66 -23.98
N TYR A 144 -14.47 -0.94 -22.93
CA TYR A 144 -14.68 0.50 -23.02
C TYR A 144 -13.36 1.23 -23.26
N CYS A 145 -12.37 0.94 -22.41
CA CYS A 145 -11.17 1.72 -22.32
C CYS A 145 -10.00 0.88 -21.81
N VAL A 146 -8.82 1.10 -22.38
CA VAL A 146 -7.53 0.76 -21.76
C VAL A 146 -6.90 2.05 -21.25
N VAL A 147 -6.47 2.06 -20.01
CA VAL A 147 -5.85 3.21 -19.35
C VAL A 147 -4.35 3.00 -19.28
N ALA A 148 -3.58 3.96 -19.82
CA ALA A 148 -2.15 4.07 -19.59
C ALA A 148 -1.90 5.11 -18.51
N VAL A 149 -1.24 4.74 -17.41
CA VAL A 149 -0.87 5.65 -16.33
C VAL A 149 0.46 6.31 -16.66
N MET A 150 0.44 7.63 -16.85
CA MET A 150 1.58 8.41 -17.28
C MET A 150 2.14 9.16 -16.07
N GLY A 151 2.89 8.43 -15.24
CA GLY A 151 3.31 8.88 -13.92
C GLY A 151 2.43 8.30 -12.81
N THR A 152 2.71 7.06 -12.39
CA THR A 152 2.00 6.38 -11.30
C THR A 152 2.10 7.17 -9.99
N THR A 153 1.10 7.01 -9.12
CA THR A 153 0.99 7.80 -7.88
C THR A 153 2.11 7.47 -6.89
N GLU A 154 2.52 6.20 -6.85
CA GLU A 154 3.41 5.67 -5.82
C GLU A 154 4.89 5.68 -6.24
N GLU A 155 5.20 5.50 -7.54
CA GLU A 155 6.58 5.39 -8.06
C GLU A 155 6.92 6.40 -9.17
N GLY A 156 5.92 7.13 -9.68
CA GLY A 156 6.12 8.00 -10.84
C GLY A 156 6.50 7.23 -12.11
N ALA A 157 6.12 5.95 -12.21
CA ALA A 157 6.39 5.10 -13.37
C ALA A 157 5.53 5.53 -14.58
N VAL A 158 6.05 5.32 -15.78
CA VAL A 158 5.35 5.67 -17.03
C VAL A 158 5.01 4.40 -17.80
N ASP A 159 3.72 4.14 -17.98
CA ASP A 159 3.25 2.99 -18.75
C ASP A 159 3.66 3.08 -20.23
N PRO A 160 3.83 1.93 -20.91
CA PRO A 160 4.24 1.87 -22.31
C PRO A 160 3.08 2.20 -23.26
N LEU A 161 2.65 3.47 -23.27
CA LEU A 161 1.53 3.96 -24.08
C LEU A 161 1.70 3.66 -25.57
N GLY A 162 2.90 3.77 -26.12
CA GLY A 162 3.21 3.42 -27.51
C GLY A 162 2.87 1.96 -27.83
N GLU A 163 3.21 1.05 -26.93
CA GLU A 163 2.89 -0.37 -27.08
C GLU A 163 1.38 -0.63 -26.91
N ILE A 164 0.69 0.06 -26.00
CA ILE A 164 -0.77 -0.02 -25.84
C ILE A 164 -1.49 0.42 -27.14
N LEU A 165 -1.01 1.49 -27.77
CA LEU A 165 -1.53 1.98 -29.04
C LEU A 165 -1.29 0.97 -30.19
N ARG A 166 -0.12 0.31 -30.19
CA ARG A 166 0.19 -0.77 -31.13
C ARG A 166 -0.75 -1.97 -30.93
N ILE A 167 -0.95 -2.40 -29.68
CA ILE A 167 -1.90 -3.45 -29.30
C ILE A 167 -3.30 -3.13 -29.81
N ARG A 168 -3.79 -1.90 -29.61
CA ARG A 168 -5.08 -1.48 -30.16
C ARG A 168 -5.15 -1.69 -31.66
N SER A 169 -4.12 -1.25 -32.38
CA SER A 169 -4.09 -1.32 -33.85
C SER A 169 -4.16 -2.77 -34.35
N GLU A 170 -3.44 -3.68 -33.69
CA GLU A 170 -3.46 -5.12 -34.00
C GLU A 170 -4.84 -5.76 -33.74
N TYR A 171 -5.53 -5.35 -32.67
CA TYR A 171 -6.88 -5.85 -32.40
C TYR A 171 -7.94 -5.24 -33.33
N GLU A 172 -7.74 -4.00 -33.80
CA GLU A 172 -8.62 -3.37 -34.78
C GLU A 172 -8.64 -4.15 -36.11
N GLU A 173 -7.48 -4.65 -36.55
CA GLU A 173 -7.38 -5.54 -37.73
C GLU A 173 -8.19 -6.83 -37.56
N ARG A 174 -8.47 -7.24 -36.31
CA ARG A 174 -9.21 -8.45 -35.96
C ARG A 174 -10.67 -8.20 -35.63
N GLY A 175 -11.13 -6.95 -35.62
CA GLY A 175 -12.52 -6.60 -35.32
C GLY A 175 -12.81 -6.22 -33.87
N MET A 176 -11.78 -5.82 -33.09
CA MET A 176 -11.96 -5.27 -31.75
C MET A 176 -11.25 -3.93 -31.59
N THR A 177 -11.91 -2.94 -30.98
CA THR A 177 -11.30 -1.64 -30.66
C THR A 177 -11.67 -1.24 -29.25
N PHE A 178 -10.97 -0.24 -28.73
CA PHE A 178 -11.19 0.32 -27.41
C PHE A 178 -10.64 1.74 -27.34
N HIS A 179 -11.23 2.55 -26.45
CA HIS A 179 -10.72 3.88 -26.13
C HIS A 179 -9.37 3.77 -25.40
N VAL A 180 -8.43 4.65 -25.68
CA VAL A 180 -7.17 4.76 -24.93
C VAL A 180 -7.18 6.06 -24.14
N HIS A 181 -7.23 5.93 -22.82
CA HIS A 181 -7.11 7.06 -21.89
C HIS A 181 -5.70 7.10 -21.32
N ALA A 182 -5.05 8.26 -21.39
CA ALA A 182 -3.81 8.51 -20.65
C ALA A 182 -4.13 9.20 -19.33
N ASP A 183 -3.96 8.50 -18.21
CA ASP A 183 -4.00 9.09 -16.89
C ASP A 183 -2.67 9.81 -16.63
N ALA A 184 -2.56 11.04 -17.12
CA ALA A 184 -1.38 11.88 -16.97
C ALA A 184 -1.59 12.96 -15.90
N ALA A 185 -2.39 12.65 -14.86
CA ALA A 185 -2.69 13.59 -13.79
C ALA A 185 -1.39 14.14 -13.19
N TRP A 186 -0.41 13.26 -12.91
CA TRP A 186 0.93 13.64 -12.48
C TRP A 186 1.86 13.97 -13.67
N GLY A 187 2.04 13.04 -14.62
CA GLY A 187 3.09 13.15 -15.63
C GLY A 187 2.82 14.09 -16.80
N GLY A 188 1.60 14.60 -16.96
CA GLY A 188 1.22 15.39 -18.14
C GLY A 188 2.05 16.66 -18.32
N TYR A 189 2.40 17.36 -17.23
CA TYR A 189 3.20 18.58 -17.30
C TYR A 189 4.68 18.34 -17.66
N PHE A 190 5.19 17.12 -17.47
CA PHE A 190 6.56 16.76 -17.88
C PHE A 190 6.72 16.75 -19.41
N ALA A 191 5.62 16.70 -20.18
CA ALA A 191 5.65 16.91 -21.62
C ALA A 191 6.20 18.30 -22.01
N SER A 192 6.18 19.28 -21.09
CA SER A 192 6.83 20.58 -21.31
C SER A 192 8.35 20.47 -21.49
N MET A 193 8.99 19.42 -20.95
CA MET A 193 10.43 19.16 -21.08
C MET A 193 10.85 18.68 -22.48
N ILE A 194 9.89 18.25 -23.31
CA ILE A 194 10.13 17.81 -24.70
C ILE A 194 9.50 18.75 -25.74
N ARG A 195 8.69 19.71 -25.30
CA ARG A 195 8.05 20.69 -26.18
C ARG A 195 9.00 21.85 -26.48
N PRO A 196 9.36 22.08 -27.76
CA PRO A 196 10.23 23.20 -28.12
C PRO A 196 9.65 24.54 -27.68
N ALA A 197 10.53 25.47 -27.28
CA ALA A 197 10.13 26.83 -26.96
C ALA A 197 9.62 27.56 -28.23
N PRO A 198 8.53 28.34 -28.13
CA PRO A 198 8.06 29.15 -29.24
C PRO A 198 9.08 30.25 -29.59
N LYS A 199 9.07 30.70 -30.84
CA LYS A 199 9.95 31.79 -31.29
C LYS A 199 9.71 33.05 -30.46
N GLY A 200 10.77 33.63 -29.91
CA GLY A 200 10.68 34.81 -29.06
C GLY A 200 10.38 34.53 -27.59
N ALA A 201 10.23 33.26 -27.19
CA ALA A 201 10.19 32.90 -25.78
C ALA A 201 11.45 33.42 -25.07
N PRO A 202 11.32 34.00 -23.87
CA PRO A 202 12.48 34.44 -23.11
C PRO A 202 13.41 33.24 -22.86
N ALA A 203 14.71 33.44 -23.12
CA ALA A 203 15.71 32.47 -22.72
C ALA A 203 15.92 32.54 -21.20
N PRO A 204 16.29 31.44 -20.55
CA PRO A 204 16.69 31.46 -19.14
C PRO A 204 17.74 32.54 -18.91
N ARG A 205 17.53 33.41 -17.91
CA ARG A 205 18.52 34.43 -17.52
C ARG A 205 19.73 33.70 -16.91
N GLY A 206 20.95 34.14 -17.25
CA GLY A 206 22.21 33.42 -16.98
C GLY A 206 22.44 32.99 -15.53
N LYS A 207 23.43 32.10 -15.30
CA LYS A 207 23.71 31.39 -14.04
C LYS A 207 23.74 32.32 -12.81
N PRO A 208 22.66 32.40 -12.00
CA PRO A 208 22.67 33.18 -10.77
C PRO A 208 23.44 32.46 -9.66
N SER A 209 23.70 33.12 -8.53
CA SER A 209 24.29 32.49 -7.35
C SER A 209 23.38 31.37 -6.79
N GLY A 210 23.87 30.13 -6.76
CA GLY A 210 23.15 28.89 -6.37
C GLY A 210 22.43 28.21 -7.54
N TYR A 211 23.21 27.95 -8.59
CA TYR A 211 22.83 27.29 -9.84
C TYR A 211 22.27 25.88 -9.61
N VAL A 212 21.15 25.55 -10.24
CA VAL A 212 20.61 24.18 -10.32
C VAL A 212 20.60 23.76 -11.79
N PRO A 213 21.28 22.67 -12.16
CA PRO A 213 21.16 22.11 -13.49
C PRO A 213 19.73 21.62 -13.71
N HIS A 214 19.15 21.88 -14.88
CA HIS A 214 18.02 21.10 -15.35
C HIS A 214 18.53 19.89 -16.12
N VAL A 215 17.83 18.77 -16.00
CA VAL A 215 18.15 17.53 -16.69
C VAL A 215 17.03 17.14 -17.64
N ALA A 216 17.39 16.41 -18.70
CA ALA A 216 16.40 15.86 -19.62
C ALA A 216 15.65 14.68 -18.98
N LEU A 217 14.49 14.37 -19.56
CA LEU A 217 13.84 13.09 -19.32
C LEU A 217 14.71 11.94 -19.83
N ARG A 218 14.52 10.74 -19.27
CA ARG A 218 15.02 9.52 -19.90
C ARG A 218 14.41 9.37 -21.28
N GLN A 219 15.15 8.80 -22.22
CA GLN A 219 14.70 8.68 -23.60
C GLN A 219 13.39 7.88 -23.69
N SER A 220 13.29 6.74 -22.99
CA SER A 220 12.06 5.94 -22.91
C SER A 220 10.86 6.75 -22.41
N THR A 221 11.01 7.46 -21.29
CA THR A 221 9.96 8.33 -20.74
C THR A 221 9.57 9.44 -21.72
N ALA A 222 10.54 10.07 -22.39
CA ALA A 222 10.29 11.09 -23.40
C ALA A 222 9.49 10.53 -24.58
N ASP A 223 9.81 9.32 -25.04
CA ASP A 223 9.09 8.65 -26.13
C ASP A 223 7.64 8.36 -25.74
N GLU A 224 7.39 7.88 -24.53
CA GLU A 224 6.02 7.62 -24.06
C GLU A 224 5.20 8.92 -23.86
N LEU A 225 5.82 10.00 -23.40
CA LEU A 225 5.14 11.29 -23.32
C LEU A 225 4.85 11.90 -24.70
N ARG A 226 5.64 11.61 -25.75
CA ARG A 226 5.29 12.01 -27.13
C ARG A 226 4.02 11.30 -27.60
N ASN A 227 3.82 10.05 -27.17
CA ASN A 227 2.64 9.25 -27.53
C ASN A 227 1.33 9.77 -26.91
N LEU A 228 1.37 10.68 -25.94
CA LEU A 228 0.17 11.33 -25.37
C LEU A 228 -0.75 11.91 -26.46
N ALA A 229 -0.18 12.49 -27.52
CA ALA A 229 -0.94 13.08 -28.63
C ALA A 229 -1.82 12.07 -29.40
N MET A 230 -1.57 10.77 -29.21
CA MET A 230 -2.28 9.67 -29.85
C MET A 230 -3.33 9.00 -28.94
N ALA A 231 -3.36 9.33 -27.65
CA ALA A 231 -4.43 8.92 -26.75
C ALA A 231 -5.74 9.64 -27.11
N ASP A 232 -6.89 9.00 -26.89
CA ASP A 232 -8.19 9.57 -27.23
C ASP A 232 -8.63 10.63 -26.20
N SER A 233 -8.16 10.48 -24.96
CA SER A 233 -8.33 11.46 -23.90
C SER A 233 -7.17 11.41 -22.90
N ILE A 234 -6.87 12.54 -22.26
CA ILE A 234 -5.79 12.70 -21.30
C ILE A 234 -6.33 13.40 -20.05
N THR A 235 -6.16 12.81 -18.88
CA THR A 235 -6.28 13.53 -17.59
C THR A 235 -4.96 14.26 -17.30
N ILE A 236 -5.01 15.49 -16.80
CA ILE A 236 -3.83 16.28 -16.42
C ILE A 236 -4.17 17.24 -15.28
N ASP A 237 -3.35 17.31 -14.23
CA ASP A 237 -3.65 18.16 -13.07
C ASP A 237 -2.69 19.36 -12.95
N PRO A 238 -3.15 20.58 -13.28
CA PRO A 238 -2.43 21.80 -12.93
C PRO A 238 -2.05 21.88 -11.44
N HIS A 239 -2.88 21.36 -10.53
CA HIS A 239 -2.60 21.37 -9.09
C HIS A 239 -1.58 20.33 -8.61
N LYS A 240 -1.02 19.53 -9.52
CA LYS A 240 0.09 18.60 -9.26
C LYS A 240 1.38 19.21 -9.80
N ALA A 241 1.96 18.63 -10.85
CA ALA A 241 3.21 19.07 -11.46
C ALA A 241 3.10 20.39 -12.26
N GLY A 242 1.90 21.00 -12.32
CA GLY A 242 1.69 22.33 -12.91
C GLY A 242 1.93 23.51 -11.96
N TYR A 243 2.15 23.26 -10.66
CA TYR A 243 2.38 24.31 -9.63
C TYR A 243 1.24 25.34 -9.54
N VAL A 244 0.00 24.92 -9.82
CA VAL A 244 -1.20 25.74 -9.60
C VAL A 244 -1.83 25.37 -8.25
N PRO A 245 -2.37 26.29 -7.45
CA PRO A 245 -3.06 25.91 -6.22
C PRO A 245 -4.29 25.02 -6.49
N TYR A 246 -4.60 24.13 -5.55
CA TYR A 246 -5.89 23.44 -5.54
C TYR A 246 -7.06 24.43 -5.45
N PRO A 247 -8.21 24.16 -6.10
CA PRO A 247 -8.47 23.05 -7.02
C PRO A 247 -8.19 23.43 -8.49
N ALA A 248 -7.47 22.57 -9.21
CA ALA A 248 -7.26 22.68 -10.66
C ALA A 248 -6.88 21.32 -11.29
N GLY A 249 -7.90 20.58 -11.76
CA GLY A 249 -7.75 19.40 -12.61
C GLY A 249 -8.13 19.69 -14.06
N GLY A 250 -7.80 18.80 -14.98
CA GLY A 250 -8.02 18.97 -16.42
C GLY A 250 -8.28 17.65 -17.14
N LEU A 251 -9.16 17.69 -18.14
CA LEU A 251 -9.43 16.59 -19.06
C LEU A 251 -9.39 17.11 -20.49
N CYS A 252 -8.53 16.52 -21.30
CA CYS A 252 -8.35 16.87 -22.70
C CYS A 252 -8.87 15.72 -23.57
N TYR A 253 -9.73 16.03 -24.55
CA TYR A 253 -10.15 15.07 -25.57
C TYR A 253 -9.39 15.35 -26.86
N ARG A 254 -8.83 14.30 -27.49
CA ARG A 254 -8.20 14.42 -28.80
C ARG A 254 -9.20 14.88 -29.86
N ASP A 255 -10.41 14.32 -29.81
CA ASP A 255 -11.57 14.82 -30.53
C ASP A 255 -12.55 15.47 -29.55
N GLY A 256 -12.66 16.80 -29.63
CA GLY A 256 -13.52 17.57 -28.75
C GLY A 256 -15.00 17.15 -28.79
N ARG A 257 -15.47 16.45 -29.84
CA ARG A 257 -16.86 15.99 -29.95
C ARG A 257 -17.24 14.94 -28.91
N ILE A 258 -16.25 14.24 -28.33
CA ILE A 258 -16.47 13.27 -27.24
C ILE A 258 -17.25 13.89 -26.07
N ARG A 259 -17.02 15.18 -25.79
CA ARG A 259 -17.69 15.90 -24.69
C ARG A 259 -19.23 15.88 -24.79
N TYR A 260 -19.79 15.75 -26.00
CA TYR A 260 -21.24 15.70 -26.19
C TYR A 260 -21.86 14.38 -25.70
N LEU A 261 -21.07 13.31 -25.58
CA LEU A 261 -21.50 12.04 -24.98
C LEU A 261 -21.82 12.16 -23.48
N LEU A 262 -21.37 13.23 -22.84
CA LEU A 262 -21.71 13.58 -21.45
C LEU A 262 -22.98 14.45 -21.35
N SER A 263 -23.58 14.83 -22.48
CA SER A 263 -24.71 15.75 -22.55
C SER A 263 -25.92 15.10 -23.21
N TYR A 264 -27.07 15.78 -23.16
CA TYR A 264 -28.29 15.40 -23.89
C TYR A 264 -28.40 16.10 -25.25
N THR A 265 -27.30 16.63 -25.78
CA THR A 265 -27.27 17.48 -26.99
C THR A 265 -26.23 17.02 -28.01
N ALA A 266 -26.56 17.05 -29.30
CA ALA A 266 -25.66 16.70 -30.40
C ALA A 266 -24.67 17.84 -30.73
N PRO A 267 -23.53 17.53 -31.39
CA PRO A 267 -22.54 18.53 -31.77
C PRO A 267 -23.14 19.61 -32.70
N TYR A 268 -23.18 20.87 -32.24
CA TYR A 268 -23.69 21.99 -33.03
C TYR A 268 -22.69 22.46 -34.12
N LEU A 269 -23.23 22.92 -35.25
CA LEU A 269 -22.57 23.90 -36.12
C LEU A 269 -22.46 25.21 -35.33
N HIS A 270 -21.25 25.60 -34.94
CA HIS A 270 -20.98 26.81 -34.19
C HIS A 270 -21.71 28.03 -34.77
N GLN A 271 -22.71 28.53 -34.04
CA GLN A 271 -23.11 29.95 -34.10
C GLN A 271 -22.40 30.65 -32.93
N GLY A 272 -21.79 31.80 -33.19
CA GLY A 272 -20.71 32.39 -32.38
C GLY A 272 -20.89 32.42 -30.85
N SER A 273 -19.77 32.23 -30.14
CA SER A 273 -19.45 32.66 -28.76
C SER A 273 -20.44 32.45 -27.58
N THR A 274 -21.55 31.72 -27.70
CA THR A 274 -22.58 31.66 -26.63
C THR A 274 -22.72 30.34 -25.86
N ASP A 275 -21.92 29.30 -26.17
CA ASP A 275 -22.08 28.00 -25.48
C ASP A 275 -21.41 27.97 -24.09
N SER A 276 -22.17 27.58 -23.07
CA SER A 276 -21.64 27.42 -21.71
C SER A 276 -20.78 26.16 -21.59
N ILE A 277 -19.49 26.32 -21.28
CA ILE A 277 -18.55 25.19 -21.10
C ILE A 277 -18.92 24.28 -19.91
N GLY A 278 -19.73 24.78 -18.97
CA GLY A 278 -20.11 24.09 -17.74
C GLY A 278 -21.06 22.89 -17.93
N THR A 279 -21.57 22.64 -19.15
CA THR A 279 -22.52 21.52 -19.42
C THR A 279 -21.84 20.23 -19.87
N TYR A 280 -20.51 20.24 -20.03
CA TYR A 280 -19.76 19.13 -20.65
C TYR A 280 -18.88 18.37 -19.64
N GLY A 281 -19.39 18.15 -18.42
CA GLY A 281 -18.67 17.46 -17.35
C GLY A 281 -19.59 17.08 -16.19
N ILE A 282 -18.99 16.53 -15.13
CA ILE A 282 -19.71 16.09 -13.93
C ILE A 282 -20.18 17.27 -13.07
N GLU A 283 -19.34 18.29 -12.91
CA GLU A 283 -19.64 19.45 -12.08
C GLU A 283 -20.57 20.44 -12.80
N GLY A 284 -21.33 21.23 -12.03
CA GLY A 284 -22.08 22.38 -12.53
C GLY A 284 -21.29 23.69 -12.36
N SER A 285 -21.71 24.53 -11.41
CA SER A 285 -21.00 25.76 -11.05
C SER A 285 -19.54 25.48 -10.68
N LYS A 286 -18.61 26.18 -11.32
CA LYS A 286 -17.17 26.01 -11.10
C LYS A 286 -16.42 27.35 -11.13
N PRO A 287 -15.32 27.49 -10.38
CA PRO A 287 -14.64 28.76 -10.21
C PRO A 287 -13.87 29.17 -11.48
N GLY A 288 -14.25 30.30 -12.07
CA GLY A 288 -13.45 30.93 -13.14
C GLY A 288 -12.01 31.27 -12.69
N ALA A 289 -11.81 31.50 -11.39
CA ALA A 289 -10.50 31.76 -10.79
C ALA A 289 -9.51 30.61 -10.96
N SER A 290 -9.94 29.34 -10.90
CA SER A 290 -9.06 28.19 -11.16
C SER A 290 -8.55 28.18 -12.60
N ALA A 291 -9.42 28.51 -13.56
CA ALA A 291 -9.02 28.66 -14.96
C ALA A 291 -8.06 29.84 -15.15
N SER A 292 -8.32 30.98 -14.51
CA SER A 292 -7.40 32.14 -14.53
C SER A 292 -6.03 31.82 -13.91
N ALA A 293 -5.98 31.05 -12.82
CA ALA A 293 -4.74 30.66 -12.17
C ALA A 293 -3.89 29.75 -13.08
N ALA A 294 -4.51 28.73 -13.68
CA ALA A 294 -3.83 27.85 -14.64
C ALA A 294 -3.37 28.62 -15.89
N TRP A 295 -4.23 29.47 -16.46
CA TRP A 295 -3.89 30.31 -17.61
C TRP A 295 -2.72 31.25 -17.30
N MET A 296 -2.75 31.95 -16.16
CA MET A 296 -1.66 32.84 -15.76
C MET A 296 -0.33 32.08 -15.60
N ASN A 297 -0.35 30.90 -14.99
CA ASN A 297 0.84 30.05 -14.90
C ASN A 297 1.37 29.65 -16.29
N HIS A 298 0.49 29.24 -17.20
CA HIS A 298 0.87 28.83 -18.55
C HIS A 298 1.46 29.96 -19.39
N GLU A 299 0.93 31.18 -19.26
CA GLU A 299 1.42 32.36 -19.97
C GLU A 299 2.73 32.91 -19.38
N VAL A 300 2.85 32.92 -18.05
CA VAL A 300 4.01 33.51 -17.37
C VAL A 300 5.21 32.55 -17.37
N VAL A 301 4.98 31.28 -17.05
CA VAL A 301 6.06 30.28 -16.94
C VAL A 301 6.33 29.62 -18.28
N GLY A 302 5.29 29.33 -19.08
CA GLY A 302 5.40 28.73 -20.41
C GLY A 302 5.36 27.19 -20.40
N LEU A 303 4.46 26.60 -21.18
CA LEU A 303 4.33 25.14 -21.37
C LEU A 303 5.38 24.58 -22.35
N HIS A 304 6.67 24.83 -22.12
CA HIS A 304 7.75 24.41 -23.03
C HIS A 304 9.10 24.28 -22.32
N GLN A 305 10.13 23.83 -23.04
CA GLN A 305 11.47 23.55 -22.52
C GLN A 305 12.11 24.71 -21.75
N ASN A 306 11.98 25.95 -22.25
CA ASN A 306 12.52 27.14 -21.58
C ASN A 306 11.67 27.64 -20.39
N GLY A 307 10.56 26.98 -20.07
CA GLY A 307 9.57 27.39 -19.09
C GLY A 307 9.39 26.35 -18.00
N LEU A 308 8.18 25.78 -17.89
CA LEU A 308 7.87 24.67 -16.99
C LEU A 308 8.79 23.46 -17.24
N GLY A 309 9.30 23.27 -18.46
CA GLY A 309 10.26 22.21 -18.76
C GLY A 309 11.58 22.39 -18.02
N THR A 310 12.05 23.63 -17.87
CA THR A 310 13.26 23.94 -17.09
C THR A 310 12.99 23.73 -15.60
N LEU A 311 11.86 24.24 -15.09
CA LEU A 311 11.45 24.07 -13.69
C LEU A 311 11.37 22.59 -13.28
N LEU A 312 10.69 21.77 -14.10
CA LEU A 312 10.58 20.34 -13.85
C LEU A 312 11.92 19.63 -14.03
N GLY A 313 12.76 20.06 -14.98
CA GLY A 313 14.12 19.55 -15.13
C GLY A 313 15.01 19.83 -13.91
N GLU A 314 14.88 20.98 -13.25
CA GLU A 314 15.58 21.29 -11.99
C GLU A 314 15.07 20.42 -10.83
N ALA A 315 13.75 20.23 -10.74
CA ALA A 315 13.16 19.31 -9.78
C ALA A 315 13.58 17.85 -10.04
N SER A 316 13.70 17.43 -11.32
CA SER A 316 14.19 16.10 -11.69
C SER A 316 15.67 15.90 -11.36
N PHE A 317 16.50 16.94 -11.51
CA PHE A 317 17.89 16.90 -11.05
C PHE A 317 17.94 16.67 -9.54
N THR A 318 17.14 17.42 -8.79
CA THR A 318 16.99 17.27 -7.33
C THR A 318 16.51 15.87 -6.95
N CYS A 319 15.55 15.31 -7.69
CA CYS A 319 15.04 13.96 -7.46
C CYS A 319 16.12 12.90 -7.64
N ARG A 320 16.93 13.03 -8.71
CA ARG A 320 18.02 12.09 -9.00
C ARG A 320 19.16 12.22 -8.00
N ARG A 321 19.40 13.44 -7.52
CA ARG A 321 20.31 13.72 -6.42
C ARG A 321 19.91 12.99 -5.14
N PHE A 322 18.63 13.01 -4.76
CA PHE A 322 18.11 12.18 -3.66
C PHE A 322 18.28 10.69 -3.94
N ALA A 323 17.92 10.24 -5.15
CA ALA A 323 18.09 8.85 -5.55
C ALA A 323 19.54 8.36 -5.42
N SER A 324 20.54 9.21 -5.74
CA SER A 324 21.95 8.90 -5.54
C SER A 324 22.27 8.55 -4.08
N HIS A 325 21.67 9.24 -3.11
CA HIS A 325 21.82 8.88 -1.69
C HIS A 325 21.16 7.52 -1.42
N TRP A 326 19.89 7.35 -1.80
CA TRP A 326 19.12 6.14 -1.51
C TRP A 326 19.77 4.86 -2.07
N VAL A 327 20.33 4.90 -3.29
CA VAL A 327 20.95 3.72 -3.92
C VAL A 327 22.36 3.39 -3.40
N SER A 328 23.07 4.38 -2.83
CA SER A 328 24.49 4.22 -2.47
C SER A 328 24.79 4.32 -0.97
N MET A 329 23.82 4.72 -0.14
CA MET A 329 24.05 4.95 1.29
C MET A 329 24.34 3.67 2.10
N SER A 330 23.88 2.51 1.64
CA SER A 330 24.20 1.22 2.27
C SER A 330 25.40 0.56 1.60
N THR A 331 26.21 -0.12 2.40
CA THR A 331 27.34 -0.98 1.99
C THR A 331 27.23 -2.35 2.66
N ASP A 332 28.11 -3.28 2.33
CA ASP A 332 28.20 -4.56 3.05
C ASP A 332 28.65 -4.42 4.52
N LYS A 333 29.13 -3.24 4.91
CA LYS A 333 29.61 -2.94 6.27
C LYS A 333 28.60 -2.15 7.10
N THR A 334 27.55 -1.59 6.48
CA THR A 334 26.52 -0.84 7.22
C THR A 334 25.52 -1.77 7.87
N ASN A 335 24.96 -1.34 8.99
CA ASN A 335 23.87 -2.05 9.66
C ASN A 335 22.54 -1.91 8.90
N HIS A 336 22.38 -0.83 8.14
CA HIS A 336 21.26 -0.61 7.24
C HIS A 336 21.51 -1.12 5.83
N ILE A 337 20.42 -1.51 5.16
CA ILE A 337 20.32 -1.84 3.75
C ILE A 337 19.22 -0.93 3.18
N VAL A 338 19.52 -0.18 2.12
CA VAL A 338 18.52 0.68 1.46
C VAL A 338 18.48 0.34 -0.02
N LYS A 339 17.27 0.10 -0.53
CA LYS A 339 17.05 -0.24 -1.94
C LYS A 339 15.95 0.63 -2.51
N CYS A 340 16.19 1.19 -3.69
CA CYS A 340 15.16 1.82 -4.49
C CYS A 340 14.44 0.77 -5.32
N LEU A 341 13.16 1.01 -5.62
CA LEU A 341 12.43 0.21 -6.59
C LEU A 341 13.16 0.24 -7.94
N ASN A 342 13.50 1.43 -8.44
CA ASN A 342 14.22 1.58 -9.71
C ASN A 342 15.63 0.99 -9.62
N LEU A 343 15.95 0.16 -10.61
CA LEU A 343 17.23 -0.54 -10.72
C LEU A 343 18.34 0.41 -11.19
N LEU A 344 19.53 0.25 -10.62
CA LEU A 344 20.76 0.82 -11.20
C LEU A 344 21.01 0.25 -12.61
N PRO A 345 21.71 0.97 -13.50
CA PRO A 345 22.09 0.45 -14.82
C PRO A 345 22.77 -0.93 -14.75
N SER A 346 23.70 -1.13 -13.82
CA SER A 346 24.35 -2.44 -13.59
C SER A 346 23.39 -3.54 -13.11
N GLU A 347 22.32 -3.19 -12.40
CA GLU A 347 21.27 -4.12 -11.96
C GLU A 347 20.32 -4.54 -13.10
N LYS A 348 20.28 -3.79 -14.22
CA LYS A 348 19.45 -4.09 -15.39
C LYS A 348 20.10 -5.06 -16.39
N GLU A 349 21.38 -5.39 -16.21
CA GLU A 349 22.07 -6.38 -17.04
C GLU A 349 21.38 -7.76 -16.92
N SER A 350 21.42 -8.59 -17.98
CA SER A 350 20.76 -9.91 -17.97
C SER A 350 21.31 -10.88 -16.92
N ASN A 351 22.54 -10.65 -16.46
CA ASN A 351 23.17 -11.36 -15.36
C ASN A 351 23.95 -10.35 -14.51
N PRO A 352 23.29 -9.65 -13.56
CA PRO A 352 23.90 -8.58 -12.79
C PRO A 352 25.10 -9.10 -11.97
N ASP A 353 26.24 -8.42 -12.11
CA ASP A 353 27.45 -8.73 -11.34
C ASP A 353 27.51 -7.87 -10.07
N PRO A 354 27.48 -8.46 -8.86
CA PRO A 354 27.56 -7.71 -7.60
C PRO A 354 28.77 -6.78 -7.52
N ALA A 355 29.91 -7.14 -8.11
CA ALA A 355 31.11 -6.31 -8.09
C ALA A 355 30.93 -5.03 -8.91
N LYS A 356 30.30 -5.12 -10.10
CA LYS A 356 29.97 -3.95 -10.92
C LYS A 356 28.93 -3.06 -10.26
N ILE A 357 27.94 -3.65 -9.59
CA ILE A 357 26.92 -2.89 -8.84
C ILE A 357 27.60 -2.07 -7.73
N GLU A 358 28.54 -2.65 -6.99
CA GLU A 358 29.27 -1.91 -5.96
C GLU A 358 30.24 -0.87 -6.55
N GLU A 359 30.88 -1.15 -7.69
CA GLU A 359 31.70 -0.18 -8.42
C GLU A 359 30.87 1.05 -8.85
N GLU A 360 29.67 0.83 -9.39
CA GLU A 360 28.76 1.91 -9.78
C GLU A 360 28.29 2.72 -8.56
N LYS A 361 27.95 2.07 -7.44
CA LYS A 361 27.64 2.76 -6.18
C LYS A 361 28.82 3.55 -5.64
N GLN A 362 30.03 2.99 -5.72
CA GLN A 362 31.24 3.66 -5.27
C GLN A 362 31.52 4.90 -6.13
N TYR A 363 31.34 4.80 -7.45
CA TYR A 363 31.42 5.95 -8.35
C TYR A 363 30.41 7.05 -7.96
N ILE A 364 29.16 6.69 -7.65
CA ILE A 364 28.16 7.65 -7.15
C ILE A 364 28.66 8.37 -5.88
N ARG A 365 29.23 7.64 -4.92
CA ARG A 365 29.79 8.22 -3.69
C ARG A 365 30.94 9.19 -3.98
N ASP A 366 31.82 8.83 -4.92
CA ASP A 366 33.04 9.58 -5.21
C ASP A 366 32.82 10.81 -6.11
N HIS A 367 31.82 10.76 -7.00
CA HIS A 367 31.59 11.77 -8.05
C HIS A 367 30.29 12.57 -7.92
N ILE A 368 29.32 12.13 -7.10
CA ILE A 368 28.02 12.80 -6.97
C ILE A 368 27.74 13.21 -5.52
N ILE A 369 27.90 12.29 -4.57
CA ILE A 369 27.65 12.58 -3.15
C ILE A 369 28.64 13.62 -2.64
N GLY A 370 28.15 14.60 -1.87
CA GLY A 370 28.95 15.73 -1.35
C GLY A 370 29.54 16.69 -2.40
N LYS A 371 29.24 16.53 -3.70
CA LYS A 371 29.71 17.46 -4.74
C LYS A 371 28.74 18.60 -4.97
N SER A 372 29.28 19.77 -5.33
CA SER A 372 28.47 20.92 -5.72
C SER A 372 27.76 20.67 -7.05
N ASN A 373 26.70 21.42 -7.31
CA ASN A 373 25.98 21.33 -8.58
C ASN A 373 26.87 21.67 -9.79
N ALA A 374 27.80 22.60 -9.61
CA ALA A 374 28.73 23.01 -10.66
C ALA A 374 29.73 21.89 -11.01
N ASP A 375 30.24 21.18 -10.00
CA ASP A 375 31.19 20.09 -10.20
C ASP A 375 30.52 18.92 -10.92
N ILE A 376 29.32 18.52 -10.49
CA ILE A 376 28.56 17.45 -11.14
C ILE A 376 28.23 17.84 -12.58
N ALA A 377 27.74 19.06 -12.81
CA ALA A 377 27.41 19.51 -14.16
C ALA A 377 28.63 19.62 -15.09
N ALA A 378 29.85 19.70 -14.55
CA ALA A 378 31.10 19.69 -15.32
C ALA A 378 31.61 18.26 -15.59
N ASP A 379 31.16 17.26 -14.84
CA ASP A 379 31.48 15.84 -15.03
C ASP A 379 30.40 15.17 -15.90
N GLU A 380 30.72 14.99 -17.19
CA GLU A 380 29.81 14.41 -18.18
C GLU A 380 29.38 12.98 -17.80
N GLN A 381 30.29 12.18 -17.25
CA GLN A 381 29.98 10.81 -16.83
C GLN A 381 29.05 10.80 -15.61
N ALA A 382 29.30 11.66 -14.62
CA ALA A 382 28.42 11.82 -13.47
C ALA A 382 27.00 12.26 -13.89
N MET A 383 26.87 13.20 -14.84
CA MET A 383 25.57 13.63 -15.35
C MET A 383 24.84 12.53 -16.13
N LEU A 384 25.55 11.74 -16.94
CA LEU A 384 24.99 10.61 -17.67
C LEU A 384 24.47 9.52 -16.73
N LEU A 385 25.22 9.21 -15.67
CA LEU A 385 24.80 8.26 -14.64
C LEU A 385 23.62 8.83 -13.84
N LEU A 386 23.70 10.08 -13.37
CA LEU A 386 22.65 10.73 -12.61
C LEU A 386 21.31 10.72 -13.35
N ASN A 387 21.32 10.90 -14.68
CA ASN A 387 20.14 10.84 -15.55
C ASN A 387 19.42 9.47 -15.55
N GLN A 388 20.10 8.42 -15.08
CA GLN A 388 19.61 7.04 -15.01
C GLN A 388 19.20 6.62 -13.59
N LEU A 389 19.35 7.47 -12.58
CA LEU A 389 19.00 7.14 -11.19
C LEU A 389 17.56 7.50 -10.85
N GLY A 390 16.94 6.71 -9.96
CA GLY A 390 15.64 7.01 -9.36
C GLY A 390 14.42 6.83 -10.28
N SER A 391 13.35 7.55 -9.93
CA SER A 391 12.05 7.52 -10.63
C SER A 391 12.12 8.01 -12.08
N ASP A 392 11.17 7.55 -12.90
CA ASP A 392 10.96 8.09 -14.24
C ASP A 392 10.44 9.55 -14.17
N LEU A 393 9.51 9.84 -13.26
CA LEU A 393 8.88 11.16 -13.07
C LEU A 393 8.83 11.55 -11.59
N ASN A 394 9.99 11.83 -11.00
CA ASN A 394 10.16 12.55 -9.72
C ASN A 394 9.52 11.96 -8.44
N ILE A 395 9.23 10.65 -8.39
CA ILE A 395 8.71 9.98 -7.19
C ILE A 395 9.59 8.78 -6.84
N ASN A 396 10.60 8.98 -6.00
CA ASN A 396 11.49 7.88 -5.61
C ASN A 396 10.78 6.98 -4.59
N ALA A 397 10.57 5.71 -4.94
CA ALA A 397 10.11 4.66 -4.04
C ALA A 397 11.32 3.84 -3.54
N PHE A 398 11.45 3.69 -2.22
CA PHE A 398 12.55 2.94 -1.61
C PHE A 398 12.14 2.31 -0.28
N THR A 399 12.86 1.27 0.13
CA THR A 399 12.61 0.55 1.38
C THR A 399 13.92 0.23 2.07
N CYS A 400 13.89 0.19 3.40
CA CYS A 400 15.01 -0.14 4.25
C CYS A 400 14.89 -1.58 4.77
N ASN A 401 16.03 -2.21 5.00
CA ASN A 401 16.17 -3.43 5.79
C ASN A 401 17.39 -3.28 6.71
N PHE A 402 17.62 -4.26 7.59
CA PHE A 402 18.68 -4.18 8.58
C PHE A 402 19.45 -5.50 8.72
N ARG A 403 20.62 -5.39 9.36
CA ARG A 403 21.40 -6.54 9.82
C ARG A 403 21.26 -6.68 11.32
N TYR A 404 21.26 -7.89 11.84
CA TYR A 404 21.41 -8.19 13.27
C TYR A 404 22.83 -7.82 13.75
N SER A 405 23.04 -7.82 15.06
CA SER A 405 24.34 -7.54 15.70
C SER A 405 25.44 -8.55 15.34
N ASP A 406 25.05 -9.75 14.91
CA ASP A 406 25.93 -10.80 14.36
C ASP A 406 26.27 -10.60 12.86
N GLY A 407 25.70 -9.59 12.20
CA GLY A 407 25.91 -9.27 10.79
C GLY A 407 24.94 -9.96 9.81
N ARG A 408 24.10 -10.89 10.28
CA ARG A 408 23.09 -11.58 9.47
C ARG A 408 22.03 -10.59 8.97
N VAL A 409 21.61 -10.71 7.72
CA VAL A 409 20.54 -9.89 7.15
C VAL A 409 19.19 -10.35 7.71
N ASN A 410 18.32 -9.40 8.03
CA ASN A 410 16.93 -9.70 8.34
C ASN A 410 16.19 -10.25 7.11
N GLU A 411 15.57 -11.42 7.26
CA GLU A 411 14.78 -12.05 6.20
C GLU A 411 13.26 -11.89 6.43
N ASP A 412 12.85 -11.35 7.59
CA ASP A 412 11.44 -11.21 7.99
C ASP A 412 10.84 -9.90 7.46
N ILE A 413 9.81 -10.01 6.62
CA ILE A 413 9.14 -8.88 5.98
C ILE A 413 8.44 -8.00 7.00
N GLU A 414 7.83 -8.55 8.04
CA GLU A 414 7.10 -7.74 9.02
C GLU A 414 8.03 -6.93 9.92
N GLU A 415 9.23 -7.44 10.22
CA GLU A 415 10.25 -6.64 10.93
C GLU A 415 10.83 -5.54 10.05
N ALA A 416 10.94 -5.76 8.73
CA ALA A 416 11.26 -4.69 7.79
C ALA A 416 10.13 -3.67 7.68
N ASN A 417 8.87 -4.12 7.64
CA ASN A 417 7.69 -3.25 7.62
C ASN A 417 7.63 -2.38 8.87
N TYR A 418 7.85 -2.98 10.04
CA TYR A 418 7.94 -2.28 11.32
C TYR A 418 9.03 -1.19 11.28
N LEU A 419 10.25 -1.52 10.84
CA LEU A 419 11.33 -0.55 10.69
C LEU A 419 10.92 0.65 9.81
N ASN A 420 10.36 0.39 8.62
CA ASN A 420 10.01 1.47 7.69
C ASN A 420 8.81 2.29 8.17
N ARG A 421 7.83 1.67 8.83
CA ARG A 421 6.70 2.38 9.46
C ARG A 421 7.21 3.34 10.53
N ARG A 422 8.11 2.90 11.41
CA ARG A 422 8.74 3.73 12.44
C ARG A 422 9.51 4.90 11.84
N ILE A 423 10.31 4.66 10.79
CA ILE A 423 11.02 5.75 10.06
C ILE A 423 10.01 6.76 9.49
N PHE A 424 8.92 6.29 8.90
CA PHE A 424 7.85 7.16 8.38
C PHE A 424 7.21 8.00 9.48
N GLU A 425 6.84 7.41 10.63
CA GLU A 425 6.28 8.14 11.78
C GLU A 425 7.22 9.23 12.31
N ARG A 426 8.54 9.00 12.29
CA ARG A 426 9.56 10.01 12.67
C ARG A 426 9.70 11.14 11.66
N LEU A 427 9.41 10.87 10.38
CA LEU A 427 9.65 11.75 9.24
C LEU A 427 8.33 12.16 8.56
N SER A 428 7.24 12.21 9.33
CA SER A 428 5.93 12.66 8.88
C SER A 428 5.17 13.31 10.04
N VAL A 429 3.93 13.71 9.77
CA VAL A 429 2.99 14.18 10.78
C VAL A 429 1.70 13.41 10.55
N THR A 430 1.35 12.52 11.49
CA THR A 430 0.22 11.59 11.34
C THR A 430 -0.82 11.74 12.44
N ASP A 431 -0.47 12.41 13.54
CA ASP A 431 -1.34 12.65 14.69
C ASP A 431 -1.58 14.16 14.87
N PRO A 432 -2.83 14.61 15.16
CA PRO A 432 -3.12 16.02 15.39
C PRO A 432 -2.40 16.67 16.58
N ASP A 433 -1.91 15.89 17.56
CA ASP A 433 -1.20 16.39 18.73
C ASP A 433 0.31 16.65 18.47
N GLU A 434 0.79 16.29 17.30
CA GLU A 434 2.17 16.51 16.88
C GLU A 434 2.41 17.93 16.35
N ASP A 435 3.53 18.55 16.75
CA ASP A 435 3.95 19.83 16.17
C ASP A 435 4.69 19.58 14.83
N PRO A 436 4.15 20.02 13.68
CA PRO A 436 4.81 19.86 12.39
C PRO A 436 6.15 20.60 12.28
N ARG A 437 6.43 21.57 13.17
CA ARG A 437 7.69 22.32 13.16
C ARG A 437 8.87 21.51 13.66
N ASP A 438 8.63 20.41 14.37
CA ASP A 438 9.69 19.56 14.92
C ASP A 438 10.16 18.48 13.93
N THR A 439 9.39 18.23 12.86
CA THR A 439 9.74 17.28 11.80
C THR A 439 10.73 17.93 10.82
N SER A 440 11.99 17.46 10.87
CA SER A 440 13.11 18.06 10.11
C SER A 440 13.18 17.63 8.64
N PHE A 441 12.54 16.51 8.28
CA PHE A 441 12.46 16.00 6.91
C PHE A 441 11.14 15.25 6.75
N TYR A 442 10.48 15.44 5.61
CA TYR A 442 9.17 14.87 5.32
C TYR A 442 9.26 13.81 4.24
N LEU A 443 8.82 12.61 4.59
CA LEU A 443 8.57 11.50 3.68
C LEU A 443 7.09 11.13 3.71
N THR A 444 6.69 10.43 2.66
CA THR A 444 5.39 9.74 2.63
C THR A 444 5.64 8.24 2.58
N SER A 445 4.60 7.45 2.73
CA SER A 445 4.69 5.99 2.67
C SER A 445 3.51 5.40 1.90
N THR A 446 3.67 4.13 1.55
CA THR A 446 2.63 3.28 0.95
C THR A 446 2.93 1.82 1.25
N VAL A 447 2.03 0.92 0.85
CA VAL A 447 2.19 -0.52 0.96
C VAL A 447 2.07 -1.13 -0.43
N PHE A 448 3.11 -1.85 -0.85
CA PHE A 448 3.07 -2.66 -2.07
C PHE A 448 2.44 -4.00 -1.75
N ALA A 449 1.13 -4.08 -1.96
CA ALA A 449 0.39 -5.30 -1.74
C ALA A 449 0.82 -6.39 -2.73
N GLN A 450 1.04 -7.61 -2.25
CA GLN A 450 1.50 -8.74 -3.07
C GLN A 450 0.51 -9.05 -4.20
N ASN A 451 -0.79 -8.87 -3.94
CA ASN A 451 -1.86 -9.07 -4.92
C ASN A 451 -1.88 -8.02 -6.04
N ASP A 452 -1.43 -6.79 -5.77
CA ASP A 452 -1.45 -5.70 -6.75
C ASP A 452 -0.13 -5.60 -7.51
N TYR A 453 1.00 -5.73 -6.81
CA TYR A 453 2.34 -5.56 -7.40
C TYR A 453 2.94 -6.86 -7.93
N GLY A 454 2.47 -8.03 -7.46
CA GLY A 454 2.91 -9.34 -7.95
C GLY A 454 4.44 -9.48 -8.01
N LYS A 455 4.96 -9.77 -9.21
CA LYS A 455 6.40 -9.95 -9.45
C LYS A 455 7.25 -8.71 -9.11
N CYS A 456 6.66 -7.51 -9.19
CA CYS A 456 7.35 -6.26 -8.85
C CYS A 456 7.79 -6.26 -7.39
N VAL A 457 6.87 -6.50 -6.47
CA VAL A 457 7.20 -6.50 -5.04
C VAL A 457 8.01 -7.75 -4.65
N SER A 458 7.79 -8.90 -5.30
CA SER A 458 8.62 -10.09 -5.08
C SER A 458 10.09 -9.83 -5.41
N ASN A 459 10.38 -9.20 -6.57
CA ASN A 459 11.74 -8.81 -6.93
C ASN A 459 12.31 -7.78 -5.96
N PHE A 460 11.49 -6.81 -5.52
CA PHE A 460 11.94 -5.78 -4.59
C PHE A 460 12.32 -6.36 -3.22
N LYS A 461 11.51 -7.29 -2.69
CA LYS A 461 11.79 -8.05 -1.46
C LYS A 461 13.07 -8.88 -1.57
N GLU A 462 13.27 -9.57 -2.69
CA GLU A 462 14.48 -10.35 -2.96
C GLU A 462 15.74 -9.46 -2.93
N ARG A 463 15.70 -8.28 -3.56
CA ARG A 463 16.82 -7.31 -3.55
C ARG A 463 17.12 -6.75 -2.16
N LEU A 464 16.16 -6.79 -1.24
CA LEU A 464 16.33 -6.42 0.17
C LEU A 464 16.82 -7.58 1.05
N GLY A 465 16.83 -8.81 0.54
CA GLY A 465 17.15 -10.02 1.31
C GLY A 465 15.98 -10.58 2.13
N LEU A 466 14.75 -10.16 1.82
CA LEU A 466 13.53 -10.59 2.53
C LEU A 466 12.92 -11.84 1.90
N LYS A 467 12.21 -12.64 2.71
CA LYS A 467 11.56 -13.88 2.29
C LYS A 467 10.11 -13.94 2.76
N GLY A 468 9.20 -14.29 1.84
CA GLY A 468 7.78 -14.46 2.10
C GLY A 468 6.90 -13.67 1.13
N ASP A 469 5.59 -13.86 1.25
CA ASP A 469 4.57 -13.29 0.36
C ASP A 469 3.77 -12.14 1.01
N GLN A 470 4.17 -11.71 2.22
CA GLN A 470 3.58 -10.55 2.88
C GLN A 470 3.77 -9.28 2.06
N ASP A 471 2.86 -8.33 2.27
CA ASP A 471 2.92 -7.00 1.68
C ASP A 471 4.16 -6.23 2.16
N LEU A 472 4.70 -5.35 1.33
CA LEU A 472 5.92 -4.60 1.65
C LEU A 472 5.60 -3.13 1.92
N PHE A 473 6.03 -2.62 3.07
CA PHE A 473 5.98 -1.19 3.38
C PHE A 473 7.08 -0.44 2.61
N VAL A 474 6.71 0.65 1.94
CA VAL A 474 7.60 1.42 1.06
C VAL A 474 7.57 2.89 1.45
N LEU A 475 8.76 3.48 1.56
CA LEU A 475 8.95 4.92 1.74
C LEU A 475 8.93 5.61 0.38
N ARG A 476 8.26 6.76 0.30
CA ARG A 476 8.05 7.53 -0.92
C ARG A 476 8.54 8.96 -0.76
N ASN A 477 9.45 9.34 -1.64
CA ASN A 477 10.04 10.68 -1.75
C ASN A 477 9.62 11.33 -3.07
N VAL A 478 8.50 12.07 -3.04
CA VAL A 478 8.04 12.92 -4.15
C VAL A 478 8.85 14.23 -4.16
N VAL A 479 9.45 14.57 -5.29
CA VAL A 479 10.35 15.74 -5.40
C VAL A 479 9.82 16.77 -6.40
N MET A 480 9.27 17.85 -5.85
CA MET A 480 8.79 19.02 -6.61
C MET A 480 9.60 20.29 -6.33
N SER A 481 10.62 20.22 -5.48
CA SER A 481 11.42 21.40 -5.15
C SER A 481 12.46 21.66 -6.24
N PRO A 482 12.43 22.83 -6.91
CA PRO A 482 13.51 23.26 -7.81
C PRO A 482 14.60 24.05 -7.07
N PHE A 483 14.46 24.23 -5.74
CA PHE A 483 15.35 25.09 -4.97
C PHE A 483 16.78 24.56 -4.96
N SER A 484 17.72 25.48 -4.75
CA SER A 484 19.15 25.19 -4.77
C SER A 484 19.51 24.02 -3.87
N THR A 485 20.16 23.02 -4.47
CA THR A 485 20.71 21.84 -3.80
C THR A 485 22.15 22.05 -3.34
N ASP A 486 22.73 23.23 -3.60
CA ASP A 486 24.08 23.62 -3.14
C ASP A 486 24.10 23.88 -1.62
N GLY A 487 25.31 23.87 -1.04
CA GLY A 487 25.51 24.10 0.40
C GLY A 487 25.09 22.92 1.26
N ASP A 488 25.34 21.70 0.75
CA ASP A 488 25.10 20.43 1.44
C ASP A 488 23.64 20.18 1.86
N PHE A 489 22.67 20.88 1.28
CA PHE A 489 21.27 20.78 1.72
C PHE A 489 20.72 19.35 1.59
N ILE A 490 20.92 18.69 0.43
CA ILE A 490 20.49 17.30 0.25
C ILE A 490 21.28 16.36 1.16
N GLN A 491 22.59 16.60 1.33
CA GLN A 491 23.43 15.80 2.24
C GLN A 491 22.89 15.88 3.67
N ASN A 492 22.57 17.08 4.17
CA ASN A 492 21.99 17.26 5.50
C ASN A 492 20.68 16.50 5.69
N LEU A 493 19.80 16.49 4.67
CA LEU A 493 18.56 15.70 4.72
C LEU A 493 18.83 14.19 4.70
N ALA A 494 19.80 13.74 3.92
CA ALA A 494 20.25 12.34 3.91
C ALA A 494 20.88 11.94 5.25
N ASP A 495 21.61 12.83 5.91
CA ASP A 495 22.19 12.59 7.23
C ASP A 495 21.11 12.50 8.32
N ILE A 496 20.10 13.39 8.27
CA ILE A 496 18.91 13.30 9.14
C ILE A 496 18.21 11.96 8.97
N PHE A 497 17.98 11.55 7.72
CA PHE A 497 17.37 10.26 7.42
C PHE A 497 18.22 9.09 7.93
N THR A 498 19.53 9.10 7.68
CA THR A 498 20.46 8.04 8.11
C THR A 498 20.47 7.90 9.62
N LYS A 499 20.50 9.03 10.34
CA LYS A 499 20.44 9.03 11.81
C LYS A 499 19.15 8.39 12.33
N VAL A 500 18.00 8.76 11.77
CA VAL A 500 16.71 8.16 12.15
C VAL A 500 16.70 6.65 11.84
N LEU A 501 17.18 6.26 10.66
CA LEU A 501 17.31 4.86 10.27
C LEU A 501 18.19 4.06 11.24
N GLU A 502 19.35 4.59 11.63
CA GLU A 502 20.25 3.93 12.59
C GLU A 502 19.63 3.80 13.99
N GLU A 503 18.97 4.84 14.50
CA GLU A 503 18.22 4.80 15.76
C GLU A 503 17.11 3.72 15.73
N GLU A 504 16.30 3.68 14.68
CA GLU A 504 15.22 2.69 14.57
C GLU A 504 15.77 1.26 14.32
N ILE A 505 16.96 1.12 13.74
CA ILE A 505 17.66 -0.18 13.66
C ILE A 505 18.07 -0.68 15.05
N GLU A 506 18.55 0.20 15.94
CA GLU A 506 18.83 -0.20 17.32
C GLU A 506 17.55 -0.68 18.02
N ASN A 507 16.42 -0.03 17.76
CA ASN A 507 15.13 -0.40 18.33
C ASN A 507 14.60 -1.74 17.80
N VAL A 508 14.65 -1.98 16.49
CA VAL A 508 14.26 -3.27 15.92
C VAL A 508 15.22 -4.40 16.30
N ARG A 509 16.50 -4.10 16.57
CA ARG A 509 17.43 -5.08 17.15
C ARG A 509 17.06 -5.42 18.59
N LYS A 510 16.82 -4.43 19.47
CA LYS A 510 16.32 -4.70 20.84
C LYS A 510 15.06 -5.55 20.81
N ARG A 511 14.13 -5.24 19.90
CA ARG A 511 12.89 -5.99 19.66
C ARG A 511 13.11 -7.48 19.37
N ASN A 512 14.12 -7.80 18.57
CA ASN A 512 14.32 -9.15 18.01
C ASN A 512 15.48 -9.94 18.63
N GLU A 513 16.40 -9.30 19.36
CA GLU A 513 17.60 -9.95 19.93
C GLU A 513 17.54 -10.04 21.46
N GLN A 514 16.78 -9.17 22.14
CA GLN A 514 16.67 -9.22 23.60
C GLN A 514 15.78 -10.39 24.01
N LEU A 515 16.41 -11.40 24.63
CA LEU A 515 15.72 -12.60 25.13
C LEU A 515 15.43 -12.55 26.62
N GLN A 516 16.17 -11.74 27.38
CA GLN A 516 15.96 -11.61 28.82
C GLN A 516 14.81 -10.65 29.12
N ASP A 517 13.79 -11.15 29.81
CA ASP A 517 12.65 -10.35 30.26
C ASP A 517 12.05 -10.94 31.54
N THR A 518 10.99 -10.28 32.02
CA THR A 518 10.10 -10.84 33.02
C THR A 518 8.90 -11.48 32.36
N HIS A 519 8.82 -12.79 32.49
CA HIS A 519 7.81 -13.69 31.99
C HIS A 519 6.69 -13.84 33.01
N THR A 520 5.44 -13.75 32.54
CA THR A 520 4.24 -13.90 33.37
C THR A 520 3.45 -15.10 32.88
N PHE A 521 2.89 -15.86 33.82
CA PHE A 521 2.12 -17.06 33.55
C PHE A 521 0.77 -16.98 34.26
N PHE A 522 -0.31 -17.32 33.56
CA PHE A 522 -1.57 -17.66 34.18
C PHE A 522 -1.46 -19.02 34.86
N VAL A 523 -1.80 -19.08 36.16
CA VAL A 523 -1.67 -20.28 36.98
C VAL A 523 -2.97 -21.06 36.99
N MET A 524 -2.90 -22.33 36.57
CA MET A 524 -4.03 -23.25 36.46
C MET A 524 -3.85 -24.52 37.29
N GLY A 525 -4.97 -25.17 37.59
CA GLY A 525 -5.02 -26.43 38.35
C GLY A 525 -5.15 -26.23 39.86
N ASN A 526 -5.68 -27.24 40.54
CA ASN A 526 -5.85 -27.25 41.99
C ASN A 526 -4.85 -28.19 42.67
N ASP A 527 -4.52 -29.34 42.10
CA ASP A 527 -3.61 -30.31 42.73
C ASP A 527 -2.23 -30.35 42.07
N LYS A 528 -2.19 -30.39 40.74
CA LYS A 528 -0.99 -30.15 39.94
C LYS A 528 -1.13 -28.78 39.29
N ILE A 529 -0.06 -27.99 39.30
CA ILE A 529 -0.06 -26.67 38.71
C ILE A 529 0.38 -26.73 37.25
N TYR A 530 -0.32 -25.98 36.43
CA TYR A 530 0.04 -25.68 35.05
C TYR A 530 0.27 -24.18 34.89
N LEU A 531 1.32 -23.84 34.16
CA LEU A 531 1.73 -22.49 33.82
C LEU A 531 1.41 -22.26 32.35
N ASP A 532 0.54 -21.31 32.09
CA ASP A 532 0.19 -20.85 30.75
C ASP A 532 0.79 -19.47 30.52
N TYR A 533 1.76 -19.42 29.62
CA TYR A 533 2.55 -18.22 29.41
C TYR A 533 1.73 -17.12 28.75
N LEU A 534 1.89 -15.88 29.21
CA LEU A 534 1.29 -14.69 28.60
C LEU A 534 2.23 -14.15 27.52
N PRO A 535 1.95 -14.38 26.23
CA PRO A 535 2.91 -14.14 25.17
C PRO A 535 2.79 -12.73 24.59
N THR A 536 3.72 -12.39 23.69
CA THR A 536 3.61 -11.22 22.81
C THR A 536 4.09 -11.58 21.42
N PHE A 537 3.41 -11.09 20.38
CA PHE A 537 3.84 -11.26 18.99
C PHE A 537 5.05 -10.40 18.63
N HIS A 538 5.46 -9.49 19.50
CA HIS A 538 6.27 -8.35 19.09
C HIS A 538 7.65 -8.29 19.73
N LYS A 539 7.91 -9.02 20.81
CA LYS A 539 9.25 -9.07 21.45
C LYS A 539 9.82 -10.48 21.41
N ALA A 540 11.06 -10.65 20.96
CA ALA A 540 11.71 -11.96 20.87
C ALA A 540 11.66 -12.75 22.18
N ALA A 541 11.87 -12.09 23.33
CA ALA A 541 11.75 -12.71 24.65
C ALA A 541 10.37 -13.37 24.91
N GLY A 542 9.30 -12.91 24.26
CA GLY A 542 7.93 -13.35 24.50
C GLY A 542 7.20 -13.95 23.29
N ARG A 543 7.86 -14.14 22.15
CA ARG A 543 7.29 -14.74 20.92
C ARG A 543 7.19 -16.26 21.01
N TYR A 544 6.57 -16.74 22.09
CA TYR A 544 6.33 -18.16 22.32
C TYR A 544 4.93 -18.35 22.87
N GLN A 545 4.17 -19.29 22.34
CA GLN A 545 3.08 -19.90 23.10
C GLN A 545 3.66 -21.08 23.88
N PHE A 546 3.52 -21.06 25.20
CA PHE A 546 4.20 -22.01 26.08
C PHE A 546 3.30 -22.47 27.22
N LEU A 547 3.19 -23.80 27.35
CA LEU A 547 2.46 -24.48 28.42
C LEU A 547 3.40 -25.43 29.15
N ALA A 548 3.40 -25.40 30.47
CA ALA A 548 4.17 -26.33 31.30
C ALA A 548 3.42 -26.75 32.56
N SER A 549 3.77 -27.90 33.13
CA SER A 549 3.41 -28.24 34.50
C SER A 549 4.57 -27.89 35.43
N ALA A 550 4.27 -27.56 36.68
CA ALA A 550 5.27 -27.18 37.67
C ALA A 550 4.83 -27.54 39.09
N ASP A 551 5.76 -27.48 40.03
CA ASP A 551 5.51 -27.65 41.46
C ASP A 551 5.76 -26.34 42.21
N LEU A 552 4.80 -25.98 43.07
CA LEU A 552 4.93 -24.89 44.03
C LEU A 552 5.31 -25.46 45.40
N PRO A 553 6.09 -24.73 46.23
CA PRO A 553 6.31 -25.12 47.61
C PRO A 553 4.98 -25.27 48.36
N SER A 554 4.89 -26.25 49.28
CA SER A 554 3.62 -26.61 49.93
C SER A 554 2.91 -25.44 50.62
N GLU A 555 3.66 -24.53 51.24
CA GLU A 555 3.12 -23.33 51.89
C GLU A 555 2.54 -22.33 50.87
N VAL A 556 3.20 -22.19 49.72
CA VAL A 556 2.74 -21.34 48.61
C VAL A 556 1.51 -21.96 47.96
N MET A 557 1.51 -23.28 47.76
CA MET A 557 0.36 -24.02 47.23
C MET A 557 -0.88 -23.89 48.12
N ALA A 558 -0.72 -23.90 49.44
CA ALA A 558 -1.81 -23.66 50.38
C ALA A 558 -2.40 -22.24 50.23
N LYS A 559 -1.54 -21.21 50.12
CA LYS A 559 -1.97 -19.82 49.89
C LYS A 559 -2.63 -19.64 48.52
N TYR A 560 -2.12 -20.30 47.48
CA TYR A 560 -2.74 -20.32 46.16
C TYR A 560 -4.15 -20.92 46.21
N LYS A 561 -4.34 -22.05 46.90
CA LYS A 561 -5.67 -22.67 47.09
C LYS A 561 -6.62 -21.74 47.84
N GLU A 562 -6.16 -21.10 48.92
CA GLU A 562 -6.95 -20.12 49.67
C GLU A 562 -7.32 -18.91 48.79
N ALA A 563 -6.38 -18.44 47.96
CA ALA A 563 -6.59 -17.34 47.04
C ALA A 563 -7.63 -17.67 45.95
N ARG A 564 -7.57 -18.89 45.37
CA ARG A 564 -8.55 -19.42 44.41
C ARG A 564 -9.94 -19.54 45.02
N GLN A 565 -10.03 -19.99 46.28
CA GLN A 565 -11.32 -20.09 46.97
C GLN A 565 -11.91 -18.73 47.31
N SER A 566 -11.07 -17.77 47.71
CA SER A 566 -11.52 -16.43 48.11
C SER A 566 -11.97 -15.58 46.93
N ASN A 567 -11.36 -15.76 45.76
CA ASN A 567 -11.67 -15.03 44.53
C ASN A 567 -11.73 -15.99 43.33
N PRO A 568 -12.82 -16.75 43.17
CA PRO A 568 -12.90 -17.87 42.21
C PRO A 568 -12.84 -17.44 40.74
N THR A 569 -13.14 -16.17 40.44
CA THR A 569 -13.19 -15.61 39.08
C THR A 569 -11.97 -14.77 38.71
N VAL A 570 -11.11 -14.41 39.66
CA VAL A 570 -10.00 -13.47 39.42
C VAL A 570 -8.74 -14.25 39.07
N PRO A 571 -8.15 -14.07 37.86
CA PRO A 571 -6.95 -14.78 37.46
C PRO A 571 -5.78 -14.59 38.45
N ILE A 572 -5.01 -15.64 38.65
CA ILE A 572 -3.78 -15.61 39.44
C ILE A 572 -2.60 -15.71 38.47
N LEU A 573 -1.68 -14.77 38.61
CA LEU A 573 -0.49 -14.63 37.79
C LEU A 573 0.76 -14.96 38.59
N LEU A 574 1.68 -15.69 37.96
CA LEU A 574 3.00 -16.01 38.47
C LEU A 574 4.04 -15.36 37.58
N ARG A 575 5.04 -14.69 38.17
CA ARG A 575 6.05 -13.93 37.44
C ARG A 575 7.44 -14.22 37.98
N ASN A 576 8.44 -14.39 37.12
CA ASN A 576 9.83 -14.55 37.58
C ASN A 576 10.35 -13.26 38.23
N VAL A 577 11.24 -13.39 39.21
CA VAL A 577 11.81 -12.25 39.95
C VAL A 577 12.91 -11.58 39.15
N ASN A 578 13.87 -12.37 38.67
CA ASN A 578 15.03 -11.89 37.95
C ASN A 578 14.80 -12.05 36.44
N PRO A 579 15.02 -11.00 35.63
CA PRO A 579 14.97 -11.13 34.18
C PRO A 579 15.88 -12.27 33.69
N SER A 580 15.38 -13.10 32.79
CA SER A 580 16.06 -14.28 32.26
C SER A 580 15.44 -14.63 30.91
N ALA A 581 16.09 -15.47 30.10
CA ALA A 581 15.43 -16.01 28.91
C ALA A 581 14.43 -17.09 29.34
N LEU A 582 13.22 -17.07 28.76
CA LEU A 582 12.17 -18.05 29.05
C LEU A 582 12.69 -19.49 28.90
N MET A 583 13.41 -19.78 27.82
CA MET A 583 13.91 -21.13 27.56
C MET A 583 15.00 -21.58 28.54
N ASP A 584 15.84 -20.66 29.02
CA ASP A 584 16.82 -20.98 30.07
C ASP A 584 16.13 -21.39 31.37
N MET A 585 15.05 -20.68 31.76
CA MET A 585 14.27 -21.02 32.96
C MET A 585 13.60 -22.40 32.84
N VAL A 586 13.10 -22.72 31.64
CA VAL A 586 12.46 -24.00 31.35
C VAL A 586 13.49 -25.13 31.37
N ASP A 587 14.66 -24.95 30.77
CA ASP A 587 15.71 -25.95 30.69
C ASP A 587 16.37 -26.21 32.05
N GLN A 588 16.48 -25.18 32.90
CA GLN A 588 16.91 -25.31 34.30
C GLN A 588 15.86 -26.00 35.18
N LYS A 589 14.62 -26.13 34.70
CA LYS A 589 13.46 -26.70 35.40
C LYS A 589 13.07 -26.00 36.71
N GLN A 590 13.60 -24.82 36.97
CA GLN A 590 13.28 -24.02 38.15
C GLN A 590 13.54 -22.53 37.93
N PHE A 591 12.82 -21.67 38.67
CA PHE A 591 13.10 -20.24 38.75
C PHE A 591 12.47 -19.60 39.99
N ASP A 592 13.03 -18.47 40.45
CA ASP A 592 12.45 -17.65 41.51
C ASP A 592 11.25 -16.85 41.00
N ALA A 593 10.13 -16.92 41.71
CA ALA A 593 8.88 -16.30 41.31
C ALA A 593 8.17 -15.56 42.45
N ILE A 594 7.26 -14.66 42.04
CA ILE A 594 6.21 -14.08 42.87
C ILE A 594 4.84 -14.45 42.29
N ILE A 595 3.81 -14.46 43.15
CA ILE A 595 2.44 -14.79 42.76
C ILE A 595 1.46 -13.71 43.24
N SER A 596 0.51 -13.37 42.38
CA SER A 596 -0.41 -12.24 42.60
C SER A 596 -1.74 -12.47 41.91
N TYR A 597 -2.78 -11.76 42.34
CA TYR A 597 -3.97 -11.60 41.51
C TYR A 597 -3.65 -10.71 40.31
N ASP A 598 -4.30 -10.97 39.18
CA ASP A 598 -4.32 -10.02 38.08
C ASP A 598 -4.85 -8.65 38.59
N GLY A 599 -4.14 -7.58 38.23
CA GLY A 599 -4.27 -6.26 38.88
C GLY A 599 -3.31 -5.98 40.06
N GLY A 600 -2.41 -6.91 40.38
CA GLY A 600 -1.15 -6.64 41.11
C GLY A 600 -1.18 -6.78 42.64
N LYS A 601 -2.24 -7.35 43.24
CA LYS A 601 -2.26 -7.62 44.69
C LYS A 601 -1.58 -8.97 44.99
N ASN A 602 -0.34 -8.90 45.49
CA ASN A 602 0.37 -10.08 46.00
C ASN A 602 -0.36 -10.65 47.22
N PHE A 603 -0.42 -11.98 47.30
CA PHE A 603 -0.91 -12.69 48.48
C PHE A 603 0.14 -13.62 49.10
N THR A 604 1.39 -13.53 48.63
CA THR A 604 2.59 -14.00 49.33
C THR A 604 3.49 -12.81 49.68
N ASN A 605 4.22 -12.90 50.80
CA ASN A 605 5.08 -11.81 51.28
C ASN A 605 6.53 -11.90 50.77
N GLU A 606 6.93 -13.05 50.23
CA GLU A 606 8.31 -13.35 49.80
C GLU A 606 8.29 -14.10 48.45
N SER A 607 9.39 -14.02 47.71
CA SER A 607 9.63 -14.84 46.51
C SER A 607 9.88 -16.30 46.88
N PHE A 608 9.61 -17.20 45.96
CA PHE A 608 9.77 -18.65 46.15
C PHE A 608 10.26 -19.32 44.87
N VAL A 609 10.83 -20.52 44.99
CA VAL A 609 11.30 -21.28 43.82
C VAL A 609 10.16 -22.14 43.27
N VAL A 610 9.84 -21.95 41.99
CA VAL A 610 9.05 -22.88 41.19
C VAL A 610 9.97 -23.97 40.69
N ASN A 611 9.62 -25.24 40.87
CA ASN A 611 10.48 -26.39 40.54
C ASN A 611 9.76 -27.39 39.63
N ASN A 612 10.49 -28.40 39.15
CA ASN A 612 9.97 -29.52 38.35
C ASN A 612 9.13 -29.05 37.15
N ILE A 613 9.64 -28.05 36.44
CA ILE A 613 8.98 -27.54 35.23
C ILE A 613 9.09 -28.60 34.13
N GLU A 614 7.95 -29.04 33.62
CA GLU A 614 7.84 -29.99 32.52
C GLU A 614 7.03 -29.36 31.38
N ARG A 615 7.65 -29.25 30.21
CA ARG A 615 7.06 -28.65 29.01
C ARG A 615 5.92 -29.54 28.46
N LEU A 616 4.76 -28.95 28.24
CA LEU A 616 3.62 -29.59 27.55
C LEU A 616 3.55 -29.13 26.09
N LYS A 617 3.56 -27.81 25.87
CA LYS A 617 3.52 -27.20 24.53
C LYS A 617 4.53 -26.07 24.46
N GLN A 618 5.16 -25.95 23.30
CA GLN A 618 6.00 -24.83 22.95
C GLN A 618 5.86 -24.60 21.46
N ARG A 619 5.46 -23.39 21.10
CA ARG A 619 5.36 -22.96 19.71
C ARG A 619 5.91 -21.55 19.58
N SER A 620 6.69 -21.30 18.54
CA SER A 620 7.15 -19.98 18.16
C SER A 620 5.98 -19.15 17.62
N LEU A 621 5.96 -17.87 17.99
CA LEU A 621 5.05 -16.86 17.44
C LEU A 621 5.78 -15.93 16.45
N ASN A 622 7.01 -16.26 16.07
CA ASN A 622 7.69 -15.57 14.98
C ASN A 622 6.85 -15.64 13.70
N ASN A 623 6.95 -14.62 12.84
CA ASN A 623 6.11 -14.54 11.64
C ASN A 623 6.29 -15.76 10.72
N SER A 624 7.49 -16.34 10.66
CA SER A 624 7.77 -17.57 9.90
C SER A 624 7.02 -18.81 10.41
N ALA A 625 6.55 -18.79 11.66
CA ALA A 625 5.81 -19.89 12.29
C ALA A 625 4.28 -19.66 12.28
N GLN A 626 3.83 -18.48 11.86
CA GLN A 626 2.41 -18.15 11.78
C GLN A 626 1.78 -18.69 10.51
N ASN A 627 0.49 -19.00 10.57
CA ASN A 627 -0.31 -19.39 9.41
C ASN A 627 -0.63 -18.15 8.55
N SER A 628 -0.98 -18.36 7.29
CA SER A 628 -1.42 -17.28 6.41
C SER A 628 -2.80 -16.75 6.78
N ASP A 629 -3.67 -17.61 7.32
CA ASP A 629 -5.08 -17.32 7.55
C ASP A 629 -5.58 -17.96 8.84
N TYR A 630 -6.60 -17.33 9.43
CA TYR A 630 -7.33 -17.83 10.59
C TYR A 630 -8.25 -19.00 10.21
N PRO A 631 -8.49 -19.94 11.14
CA PRO A 631 -9.52 -20.97 10.96
C PRO A 631 -10.92 -20.38 10.69
N ALA A 632 -11.56 -20.86 9.63
CA ALA A 632 -12.82 -20.27 9.14
C ALA A 632 -14.09 -20.77 9.84
N THR A 633 -14.08 -22.01 10.34
CA THR A 633 -15.30 -22.72 10.81
C THR A 633 -15.26 -23.12 12.29
N TYR A 634 -14.11 -23.03 12.93
CA TYR A 634 -13.86 -23.42 14.32
C TYR A 634 -12.80 -22.51 14.97
N SER A 635 -12.67 -22.58 16.30
CA SER A 635 -11.55 -21.98 17.04
C SER A 635 -10.74 -23.09 17.72
N PRO A 636 -9.43 -23.20 17.46
CA PRO A 636 -8.60 -24.28 17.98
C PRO A 636 -7.98 -23.96 19.35
N PHE A 637 -7.98 -24.94 20.25
CA PHE A 637 -7.45 -24.85 21.61
C PHE A 637 -6.56 -26.06 21.89
N TYR A 638 -5.55 -25.89 22.72
CA TYR A 638 -4.92 -27.01 23.40
C TYR A 638 -5.81 -27.48 24.56
N LEU A 639 -6.01 -28.79 24.71
CA LEU A 639 -6.67 -29.42 25.85
C LEU A 639 -5.66 -30.28 26.62
N PHE A 640 -5.46 -30.00 27.91
CA PHE A 640 -4.44 -30.64 28.74
C PHE A 640 -4.90 -30.74 30.21
N GLY A 641 -4.07 -31.31 31.09
CA GLY A 641 -4.36 -31.42 32.52
C GLY A 641 -4.54 -32.87 32.96
N SER A 642 -5.71 -33.17 33.54
CA SER A 642 -6.13 -34.54 33.88
C SER A 642 -7.61 -34.75 33.58
N SER A 643 -8.09 -35.99 33.58
CA SER A 643 -9.53 -36.27 33.38
C SER A 643 -10.45 -35.64 34.43
N LYS A 644 -9.91 -35.33 35.63
CA LYS A 644 -10.65 -34.69 36.72
C LYS A 644 -10.63 -33.17 36.66
N GLU A 645 -9.61 -32.62 36.03
CA GLU A 645 -9.36 -31.19 35.98
C GLU A 645 -8.72 -30.83 34.63
N PRO A 646 -9.50 -30.81 33.55
CA PRO A 646 -9.01 -30.45 32.23
C PRO A 646 -8.92 -28.92 32.07
N HIS A 647 -7.96 -28.47 31.29
CA HIS A 647 -7.68 -27.06 31.01
C HIS A 647 -7.63 -26.83 29.50
N ILE A 648 -7.96 -25.62 29.07
CA ILE A 648 -7.78 -25.21 27.68
C ILE A 648 -7.04 -23.89 27.54
N ASP A 649 -6.28 -23.74 26.46
CA ASP A 649 -5.62 -22.48 26.02
C ASP A 649 -5.77 -22.34 24.50
N HIS A 650 -6.07 -21.12 24.03
CA HIS A 650 -6.35 -20.82 22.63
C HIS A 650 -5.08 -20.90 21.78
N MET A 651 -5.09 -21.65 20.67
CA MET A 651 -3.92 -21.75 19.80
C MET A 651 -3.70 -20.43 19.03
N LEU A 652 -2.53 -19.82 19.22
CA LEU A 652 -2.19 -18.53 18.59
C LEU A 652 -1.53 -18.78 17.23
N LEU A 653 -2.35 -18.83 16.17
CA LEU A 653 -1.90 -19.24 14.84
C LEU A 653 -1.47 -18.10 13.93
N VAL A 654 -2.11 -16.94 14.07
CA VAL A 654 -1.95 -15.77 13.19
C VAL A 654 -2.04 -14.50 14.05
N HIS A 655 -1.22 -13.50 13.75
CA HIS A 655 -1.25 -12.17 14.35
C HIS A 655 -2.12 -11.20 13.51
N PRO A 656 -2.88 -10.27 14.13
CA PRO A 656 -3.13 -10.12 15.58
C PRO A 656 -4.04 -11.21 16.15
N ASN A 657 -3.99 -11.48 17.45
CA ASN A 657 -4.84 -12.51 18.06
C ASN A 657 -5.29 -12.17 19.48
N ALA A 658 -6.04 -13.05 20.13
CA ALA A 658 -6.42 -12.95 21.53
C ALA A 658 -6.10 -14.25 22.26
N GLN A 659 -5.66 -14.16 23.52
CA GLN A 659 -5.47 -15.32 24.38
C GLN A 659 -6.76 -15.59 25.17
N PHE A 660 -7.26 -16.82 25.06
CA PHE A 660 -8.40 -17.31 25.83
C PHE A 660 -8.00 -18.61 26.52
N ALA A 661 -7.98 -18.61 27.85
CA ALA A 661 -7.63 -19.78 28.64
C ALA A 661 -8.65 -20.05 29.74
N ALA A 662 -8.84 -21.33 30.09
CA ALA A 662 -9.80 -21.74 31.11
C ALA A 662 -9.27 -22.92 31.94
N SER A 663 -9.38 -22.81 33.26
CA SER A 663 -8.95 -23.86 34.18
C SER A 663 -10.12 -24.66 34.74
N GLY A 664 -10.18 -25.97 34.44
CA GLY A 664 -11.19 -26.86 35.01
C GLY A 664 -12.47 -26.86 34.19
N VAL A 665 -12.36 -26.96 32.86
CA VAL A 665 -13.52 -27.04 31.97
C VAL A 665 -14.33 -28.31 32.25
N GLN A 666 -15.64 -28.27 32.00
CA GLN A 666 -16.47 -29.47 32.10
C GLN A 666 -16.60 -30.10 30.73
N LEU A 667 -16.17 -31.35 30.60
CA LEU A 667 -16.18 -32.12 29.35
C LEU A 667 -17.16 -33.28 29.45
N ASP A 668 -18.05 -33.38 28.47
CA ASP A 668 -18.86 -34.56 28.20
C ASP A 668 -18.51 -35.07 26.81
N LEU A 669 -17.55 -36.01 26.74
CA LEU A 669 -16.97 -36.52 25.50
C LEU A 669 -17.34 -37.98 25.27
N ASN A 670 -17.59 -38.30 24.01
CA ASN A 670 -17.82 -39.67 23.55
C ASN A 670 -16.89 -40.00 22.36
N PRO A 671 -16.01 -41.02 22.49
CA PRO A 671 -15.67 -41.72 23.73
C PRO A 671 -14.96 -40.82 24.75
N PRO A 672 -14.91 -41.19 26.04
CA PRO A 672 -14.08 -40.50 27.03
C PRO A 672 -12.59 -40.57 26.67
N LEU A 673 -11.85 -39.50 26.94
CA LEU A 673 -10.40 -39.45 26.70
C LEU A 673 -9.61 -40.19 27.79
N GLY A 674 -8.54 -40.86 27.39
CA GLY A 674 -7.56 -41.46 28.31
C GLY A 674 -6.72 -40.41 29.04
N GLU A 675 -6.24 -40.73 30.25
CA GLU A 675 -5.37 -39.84 31.05
C GLU A 675 -4.06 -39.49 30.35
N ASP A 676 -3.55 -40.35 29.47
CA ASP A 676 -2.38 -40.09 28.65
C ASP A 676 -2.59 -38.89 27.72
N LYS A 677 -3.80 -38.68 27.21
CA LYS A 677 -4.15 -37.58 26.29
C LYS A 677 -4.14 -36.22 26.97
N TYR A 678 -4.67 -36.13 28.18
CA TYR A 678 -4.60 -34.91 28.98
C TYR A 678 -3.15 -34.57 29.37
N LYS A 679 -2.32 -35.58 29.64
CA LYS A 679 -0.90 -35.39 29.97
C LYS A 679 -0.07 -34.95 28.77
N SER A 680 -0.29 -35.51 27.58
CA SER A 680 0.43 -35.12 26.36
C SER A 680 -0.05 -33.80 25.78
N GLY A 681 -1.28 -33.39 26.09
CA GLY A 681 -1.97 -32.25 25.49
C GLY A 681 -2.44 -32.59 24.07
N VAL A 682 -3.74 -32.48 23.85
CA VAL A 682 -4.41 -32.73 22.56
C VAL A 682 -4.94 -31.41 21.97
N ILE A 683 -5.40 -31.43 20.72
CA ILE A 683 -6.03 -30.28 20.09
C ILE A 683 -7.55 -30.45 20.19
N LEU A 684 -8.24 -29.39 20.60
CA LEU A 684 -9.69 -29.32 20.74
C LEU A 684 -10.20 -28.18 19.86
N PHE A 685 -11.20 -28.44 19.02
CA PHE A 685 -11.88 -27.41 18.26
C PHE A 685 -13.19 -27.03 18.96
N LEU A 686 -13.41 -25.73 19.17
CA LEU A 686 -14.73 -25.21 19.47
C LEU A 686 -15.50 -25.08 18.15
N GLU A 687 -16.43 -25.99 17.91
CA GLU A 687 -17.18 -26.08 16.66
C GLU A 687 -18.12 -24.89 16.50
N ASN A 688 -18.19 -24.33 15.29
CA ASN A 688 -18.99 -23.14 14.94
C ASN A 688 -18.58 -21.83 15.63
N VAL A 689 -17.45 -21.80 16.32
CA VAL A 689 -16.82 -20.55 16.75
C VAL A 689 -15.92 -20.08 15.61
N ARG A 690 -16.36 -19.07 14.84
CA ARG A 690 -15.69 -18.66 13.60
C ARG A 690 -14.63 -17.59 13.86
N GLU A 691 -13.45 -18.01 14.29
CA GLU A 691 -12.34 -17.12 14.63
C GLU A 691 -12.06 -16.08 13.54
N ALA A 692 -11.93 -16.52 12.28
CA ALA A 692 -11.64 -15.63 11.15
C ALA A 692 -12.60 -14.44 11.00
N LEU A 693 -13.86 -14.56 11.44
CA LEU A 693 -14.86 -13.49 11.36
C LEU A 693 -14.83 -12.53 12.56
N MET A 694 -14.11 -12.89 13.63
CA MET A 694 -14.00 -12.12 14.86
C MET A 694 -12.67 -11.37 14.96
N GLN A 695 -11.74 -11.61 14.05
CA GLN A 695 -10.42 -10.97 14.02
C GLN A 695 -10.44 -9.65 13.23
N PRO A 696 -9.66 -8.63 13.66
CA PRO A 696 -9.04 -8.53 14.98
C PRO A 696 -10.10 -8.38 16.09
N PHE A 697 -9.87 -9.00 17.25
CA PHE A 697 -10.77 -8.85 18.41
C PHE A 697 -10.75 -7.39 18.94
N PRO A 698 -11.88 -6.89 19.48
CA PRO A 698 -11.94 -5.57 20.09
C PRO A 698 -11.19 -5.52 21.43
N ALA A 699 -10.93 -4.32 21.92
CA ALA A 699 -10.34 -4.07 23.23
C ALA A 699 -11.16 -4.76 24.34
N GLN A 700 -10.48 -5.19 25.40
CA GLN A 700 -11.11 -5.97 26.46
C GLN A 700 -12.22 -5.18 27.17
N THR A 701 -12.09 -3.85 27.23
CA THR A 701 -13.08 -2.91 27.77
C THR A 701 -14.36 -2.79 26.92
N ASP A 702 -14.29 -3.16 25.63
CA ASP A 702 -15.41 -3.08 24.69
C ASP A 702 -16.18 -4.41 24.56
N LEU A 703 -15.74 -5.46 25.26
CA LEU A 703 -16.40 -6.77 25.23
C LEU A 703 -17.76 -6.71 25.94
N GLY A 704 -18.82 -7.00 25.17
CA GLY A 704 -20.20 -7.01 25.66
C GLY A 704 -20.60 -8.31 26.39
N PRO A 705 -21.79 -8.33 27.03
CA PRO A 705 -22.28 -9.46 27.82
C PRO A 705 -22.58 -10.73 27.00
N ASN A 706 -22.56 -10.64 25.67
CA ASN A 706 -22.75 -11.79 24.78
C ASN A 706 -21.44 -12.32 24.19
N PHE A 707 -20.29 -11.82 24.66
CA PHE A 707 -18.98 -12.34 24.25
C PHE A 707 -18.93 -13.85 24.41
N PHE A 708 -18.34 -14.56 23.45
CA PHE A 708 -18.48 -16.01 23.38
C PHE A 708 -17.73 -16.70 24.52
N PHE A 709 -16.56 -16.22 24.90
CA PHE A 709 -15.68 -16.85 25.89
C PHE A 709 -15.93 -16.29 27.30
N GLN A 710 -17.01 -16.75 27.95
CA GLN A 710 -17.41 -16.34 29.29
C GLN A 710 -17.98 -17.51 30.11
N SER A 711 -18.03 -17.37 31.43
CA SER A 711 -18.45 -18.45 32.35
C SER A 711 -19.81 -19.03 31.97
N GLY A 712 -19.93 -20.36 32.07
CA GLY A 712 -21.15 -21.12 31.83
C GLY A 712 -21.51 -21.29 30.35
N LYS A 713 -20.77 -20.70 29.40
CA LYS A 713 -20.98 -20.95 27.98
C LYS A 713 -20.62 -22.38 27.62
N GLN A 714 -21.48 -22.99 26.80
CA GLN A 714 -21.32 -24.35 26.33
C GLN A 714 -21.04 -24.36 24.82
N PHE A 715 -20.14 -25.23 24.40
CA PHE A 715 -19.72 -25.41 23.02
C PHE A 715 -19.81 -26.87 22.62
N ASN A 716 -20.14 -27.13 21.36
CA ASN A 716 -19.84 -28.42 20.75
C ASN A 716 -18.35 -28.47 20.45
N VAL A 717 -17.74 -29.62 20.69
CA VAL A 717 -16.29 -29.80 20.53
C VAL A 717 -15.94 -31.09 19.82
N SER A 718 -14.83 -31.06 19.11
CA SER A 718 -14.13 -32.21 18.56
C SER A 718 -12.68 -32.20 19.05
N VAL A 719 -12.12 -33.38 19.32
CA VAL A 719 -10.79 -33.53 19.90
C VAL A 719 -9.94 -34.39 18.98
N TYR A 720 -8.67 -34.01 18.82
CA TYR A 720 -7.72 -34.60 17.89
C TYR A 720 -6.37 -34.83 18.56
N GLU A 721 -5.66 -35.86 18.14
CA GLU A 721 -4.24 -35.99 18.49
C GLU A 721 -3.48 -34.77 17.97
N ASP A 722 -2.59 -34.23 18.78
CA ASP A 722 -1.63 -33.24 18.30
C ASP A 722 -0.52 -33.96 17.51
N ILE A 723 -0.60 -33.89 16.19
CA ILE A 723 0.43 -34.44 15.29
C ILE A 723 1.55 -33.44 14.99
N PHE A 724 1.46 -32.21 15.52
CA PHE A 724 2.34 -31.08 15.24
C PHE A 724 3.35 -30.83 16.37
N VAL A 725 3.53 -31.77 17.30
CA VAL A 725 4.42 -31.64 18.47
C VAL A 725 5.85 -31.27 18.09
N ASN A 726 6.32 -31.69 16.90
CA ASN A 726 7.66 -31.38 16.39
C ASN A 726 7.70 -30.16 15.45
N ASP A 727 6.57 -29.47 15.27
CA ASP A 727 6.39 -28.40 14.29
C ASP A 727 6.34 -27.01 14.96
N GLY A 728 6.99 -26.88 16.13
CA GLY A 728 6.93 -25.69 16.97
C GLY A 728 7.40 -24.39 16.30
N ASP A 729 8.26 -24.46 15.28
CA ASP A 729 8.87 -23.27 14.63
C ASP A 729 8.36 -23.03 13.20
N LYS A 730 7.24 -23.63 12.81
CA LYS A 730 6.66 -23.48 11.47
C LYS A 730 5.12 -23.40 11.50
N PRO A 731 4.48 -22.97 10.39
CA PRO A 731 3.03 -22.95 10.28
C PRO A 731 2.48 -24.38 10.38
N ILE A 732 1.28 -24.53 10.93
CA ILE A 732 0.62 -25.84 11.08
C ILE A 732 -0.64 -25.91 10.24
N ASP A 733 -0.81 -26.98 9.48
CA ASP A 733 -2.00 -27.21 8.67
C ASP A 733 -3.04 -28.02 9.46
N LEU A 734 -3.94 -27.31 10.14
CA LEU A 734 -5.03 -27.94 10.89
C LEU A 734 -5.99 -28.75 10.00
N GLY A 735 -6.01 -28.52 8.68
CA GLY A 735 -6.79 -29.34 7.74
C GLY A 735 -6.35 -30.80 7.73
N MET A 736 -5.11 -31.10 8.13
CA MET A 736 -4.62 -32.48 8.28
C MET A 736 -5.36 -33.29 9.37
N LEU A 737 -6.10 -32.62 10.26
CA LEU A 737 -6.89 -33.25 11.33
C LEU A 737 -8.33 -33.57 10.88
N GLU A 738 -8.79 -33.05 9.75
CA GLU A 738 -10.18 -33.22 9.31
C GLU A 738 -10.58 -34.70 9.21
N GLY A 739 -11.74 -35.05 9.77
CA GLY A 739 -12.25 -36.42 9.83
C GLY A 739 -11.51 -37.38 10.77
N LYS A 740 -10.53 -36.91 11.55
CA LYS A 740 -9.71 -37.74 12.45
C LYS A 740 -9.97 -37.48 13.94
N ALA A 741 -11.17 -37.01 14.29
CA ALA A 741 -11.53 -36.75 15.68
C ALA A 741 -11.44 -38.05 16.49
N ILE A 742 -10.72 -38.01 17.62
CA ILE A 742 -10.59 -39.12 18.57
C ILE A 742 -11.73 -39.11 19.61
N ALA A 743 -12.35 -37.96 19.82
CA ALA A 743 -13.54 -37.79 20.65
C ALA A 743 -14.33 -36.56 20.18
N SER A 744 -15.62 -36.52 20.52
CA SER A 744 -16.48 -35.35 20.30
C SER A 744 -17.50 -35.22 21.41
N GLY A 745 -18.07 -34.04 21.61
CA GLY A 745 -19.08 -33.83 22.65
C GLY A 745 -19.29 -32.38 22.99
N THR A 746 -19.40 -32.08 24.28
CA THR A 746 -19.59 -30.70 24.76
C THR A 746 -18.54 -30.26 25.77
N LEU A 747 -18.25 -28.96 25.74
CA LEU A 747 -17.39 -28.28 26.71
C LEU A 747 -18.19 -27.15 27.35
N THR A 748 -18.17 -27.05 28.68
CA THR A 748 -18.74 -25.90 29.41
C THR A 748 -17.62 -25.12 30.10
N LEU A 749 -17.57 -23.80 29.88
CA LEU A 749 -16.57 -22.91 30.47
C LEU A 749 -16.81 -22.71 31.98
N PRO A 750 -15.76 -22.75 32.80
CA PRO A 750 -15.83 -22.49 34.23
C PRO A 750 -15.84 -20.99 34.54
N ASP A 751 -15.92 -20.64 35.83
CA ASP A 751 -15.80 -19.26 36.31
C ASP A 751 -14.37 -18.69 36.21
N TYR A 752 -13.35 -19.55 36.20
CA TYR A 752 -11.95 -19.13 36.22
C TYR A 752 -11.36 -19.15 34.81
N LEU A 753 -11.37 -17.98 34.19
CA LEU A 753 -10.98 -17.73 32.81
C LEU A 753 -9.90 -16.65 32.76
N TYR A 754 -9.01 -16.73 31.77
CA TYR A 754 -8.14 -15.63 31.37
C TYR A 754 -8.51 -15.20 29.96
N VAL A 755 -8.66 -13.89 29.76
CA VAL A 755 -9.02 -13.26 28.49
C VAL A 755 -8.10 -12.07 28.30
N ASP A 756 -7.39 -12.04 27.18
CA ASP A 756 -6.53 -10.93 26.78
C ASP A 756 -6.63 -10.72 25.28
N THR A 757 -7.22 -9.60 24.87
CA THR A 757 -7.39 -9.24 23.46
C THR A 757 -6.41 -8.15 23.01
N GLU A 758 -5.54 -7.68 23.91
CA GLU A 758 -4.76 -6.45 23.68
C GLU A 758 -3.27 -6.66 23.91
N LYS A 759 -2.84 -7.13 25.09
CA LYS A 759 -1.42 -7.05 25.51
C LYS A 759 -0.49 -7.85 24.61
N LEU A 760 -0.94 -9.01 24.12
CA LEU A 760 -0.17 -9.84 23.19
C LEU A 760 0.07 -9.17 21.83
N ASN A 761 -0.80 -8.26 21.42
CA ASN A 761 -0.73 -7.47 20.18
C ASN A 761 -0.06 -6.11 20.39
N GLU A 762 0.30 -5.74 21.62
CA GLU A 762 0.94 -4.46 21.88
C GLU A 762 2.36 -4.45 21.31
N GLU A 763 2.64 -3.52 20.42
CA GLU A 763 3.98 -3.28 19.89
C GLU A 763 4.89 -2.51 20.87
N ASN A 764 4.48 -2.36 22.13
CA ASN A 764 5.07 -1.53 23.19
C ASN A 764 6.52 -1.94 23.55
N LEU A 765 7.47 -1.62 22.67
CA LEU A 765 8.74 -1.06 23.07
C LEU A 765 8.49 0.41 23.33
N VAL A 766 8.28 0.75 24.60
CA VAL A 766 8.20 2.15 25.05
C VAL A 766 9.58 2.78 24.84
N GLU A 767 9.89 3.17 23.62
CA GLU A 767 10.68 4.35 23.40
C GLU A 767 9.71 5.39 22.82
N PRO A 768 9.32 6.43 23.58
CA PRO A 768 8.68 7.59 22.94
C PRO A 768 9.54 7.94 21.74
N VAL A 769 8.91 8.15 20.57
CA VAL A 769 9.56 8.67 19.36
C VAL A 769 10.67 9.63 19.81
N PRO A 770 11.96 9.24 19.74
CA PRO A 770 13.02 10.01 20.35
C PRO A 770 12.91 11.44 19.86
N PHE A 771 12.93 12.37 20.81
CA PHE A 771 12.79 13.82 20.65
C PHE A 771 12.89 14.23 19.18
N ARG A 772 11.73 14.52 18.53
CA ARG A 772 11.71 15.07 17.18
C ARG A 772 12.73 16.18 17.14
N TYR A 773 13.71 16.07 16.24
CA TYR A 773 14.97 16.78 16.36
C TYR A 773 14.74 18.30 16.33
N SER A 774 14.51 18.92 17.49
CA SER A 774 14.37 20.35 17.60
C SER A 774 15.79 20.93 17.69
N GLY A 775 16.31 21.37 16.55
CA GLY A 775 17.29 22.44 16.51
C GLY A 775 18.69 22.14 17.04
N GLN A 776 19.52 21.51 16.21
CA GLN A 776 20.92 21.94 16.10
C GLN A 776 21.40 22.17 14.66
N LEU A 777 20.68 21.68 13.64
CA LEU A 777 21.08 21.82 12.23
C LEU A 777 20.42 23.00 11.48
N MET A 778 19.30 23.54 11.96
CA MET A 778 18.76 24.83 11.48
C MET A 778 18.59 25.80 12.65
N ARG A 779 19.65 26.57 12.96
CA ARG A 779 19.56 27.69 13.90
C ARG A 779 18.62 28.76 13.34
N LEU A 780 17.95 29.54 14.19
CA LEU A 780 17.18 30.73 13.77
C LEU A 780 17.99 31.64 12.81
N GLU A 781 19.29 31.76 13.05
CA GLU A 781 20.27 32.45 12.18
C GLU A 781 20.30 31.90 10.73
N THR A 782 20.09 30.60 10.52
CA THR A 782 20.01 29.97 9.18
C THR A 782 18.65 30.18 8.52
N LYS A 783 17.57 30.32 9.30
CA LYS A 783 16.25 30.65 8.78
C LYS A 783 16.19 32.11 8.33
N ASP A 784 16.74 33.02 9.12
CA ASP A 784 16.87 34.44 8.75
C ASP A 784 17.85 34.62 7.58
N GLY A 785 18.92 33.82 7.54
CA GLY A 785 19.84 33.74 6.41
C GLY A 785 19.20 33.17 5.14
N TRP A 786 18.34 32.16 5.27
CA TRP A 786 17.57 31.59 4.16
C TRP A 786 16.48 32.55 3.69
N ALA A 787 15.73 33.17 4.60
CA ALA A 787 14.75 34.21 4.30
C ALA A 787 15.41 35.40 3.60
N SER A 788 16.56 35.88 4.09
CA SER A 788 17.34 36.94 3.42
C SER A 788 17.85 36.52 2.04
N LYS A 789 18.26 35.25 1.86
CA LYS A 789 18.64 34.72 0.54
C LYS A 789 17.42 34.63 -0.40
N VAL A 790 16.27 34.23 0.10
CA VAL A 790 15.02 34.19 -0.66
C VAL A 790 14.57 35.61 -1.03
N ASP A 791 14.56 36.56 -0.09
CA ASP A 791 14.23 37.96 -0.34
C ASP A 791 15.18 38.63 -1.34
N SER A 792 16.49 38.39 -1.21
CA SER A 792 17.48 38.89 -2.19
C SER A 792 17.31 38.27 -3.58
N ARG A 793 16.87 37.01 -3.69
CA ARG A 793 16.58 36.34 -4.96
C ARG A 793 15.25 36.79 -5.56
N LEU A 794 14.25 37.07 -4.74
CA LEU A 794 12.94 37.57 -5.15
C LEU A 794 12.96 39.07 -5.48
N GLY A 795 14.03 39.79 -5.10
CA GLY A 795 14.20 41.21 -5.39
C GLY A 795 13.24 42.12 -4.61
N THR A 796 12.77 41.69 -3.43
CA THR A 796 11.73 42.38 -2.65
C THR A 796 12.24 43.57 -1.84
N THR A 797 13.53 43.89 -1.85
CA THR A 797 14.06 45.09 -1.21
C THR A 797 14.01 46.32 -2.13
N ALA A 798 12.80 46.82 -2.38
CA ALA A 798 12.55 48.27 -2.45
C ALA A 798 11.05 48.60 -2.46
N ALA A 799 10.67 49.50 -1.54
CA ALA A 799 9.46 50.31 -1.51
C ALA A 799 8.30 49.89 -0.58
N VAL A 800 8.57 49.65 0.71
CA VAL A 800 7.64 50.09 1.77
C VAL A 800 8.45 50.66 2.94
N GLY A 801 8.97 51.87 2.73
CA GLY A 801 9.55 52.71 3.78
C GLY A 801 8.86 54.06 3.76
N ALA A 802 7.60 54.10 4.17
CA ALA A 802 6.91 55.36 4.46
C ALA A 802 7.55 55.96 5.71
N SER A 803 8.23 57.10 5.56
CA SER A 803 8.62 57.96 6.66
C SER A 803 7.39 58.69 7.19
N ALA A 804 6.83 58.19 8.29
CA ALA A 804 6.03 58.99 9.22
C ALA A 804 6.96 59.46 10.35
N GLY A 805 7.06 60.78 10.55
CA GLY A 805 7.68 61.35 11.75
C GLY A 805 8.24 62.77 11.60
N GLU A 806 7.44 63.74 12.07
CA GLU A 806 7.83 65.00 12.74
C GLU A 806 8.46 66.16 11.92
N SER A 807 7.59 67.04 11.39
CA SER A 807 7.37 68.42 11.87
C SER A 807 6.25 69.11 11.09
#